data_AF-A0A8C1SHU5-F1
#
_entry.id   AF-A0A8C1SHU5-F1
#
_cell.length_a   1.000
_cell.length_b   1.000
_cell.length_c   1.000
_cell.angle_alpha   90.00
_cell.angle_beta   90.00
_cell.angle_gamma   90.00
#
_symmetry.space_group_name_H-M   'P 1'
#
loop_
_entity.id
_entity.type
_entity.pdbx_description
1 polymer ?
#
loop_
_entity_poly.entity_id
_entity_poly.type
_entity_poly.pdbx_seq_one_letter_code
_entity_poly.pdbx_strand_id
1 'polypeptide(L)'
;ILPITKNRQELVSLIENNSVIIIRGATGSGKTTQLPQFILDHYAEKKTPCNLVVTQPRKIGATSIARWVARERRCTLGSLVGYQVGLEKMATEHTKLIYVTTGVLLQKLVSSKTLTEYSHIFIDEVHERTEELDFLLLVVRKLLRTNSRYVKVILMSATINCAEFAEYFGTPIRNQMNPAYVFEVEGAPYAIEEFYLDELKTILPLGINVDLTFPVDPCITEEMYNVAVSLIQSFDEMEAKDQSRCSEQTGSATHPERGSVLVFLPGLAEIQYMKEALAKLVRKRLQVYPLHSTVTLEEQNGVFLVPVPGYRKIILSTNIAESSVTVPDVKYVIDFCLVRQLVCDKETNYRCLRITWASKTSCNQRRGRAGRVSKGFCYRLVSRHFWEHEIPDFTIPEMLRSPLASTLLKVKLLDMGDPRSVLSTALTPPNLNDIERTVLQLKQIGALSVQSNSQRQFDGELTFLGRVLAHLPVDLQLGKLIVFGHVFGCLEECLIIAASLSLKSFFAMPSLQQLAGYRSKLSFAQNVPSDLIAFVNAFKAWYTSRAKGELRHPKDELEWGKENCIQIKRIREVAELFEDLKKRVSKFNMHISSSSNPTDYTSLHKQRFILQVAIAGAFFPNYFSQGEIDEQLASKELSGNDPKTTIMIRNLPPFAFLCYKQLQSLFRQCGQVKSICFDGSRAYVEFYRSCVRETGVLPEVLLALLRARQTPALQLQVHHADEVEAHAKGKPITHLRYTRVNVDVQSHAVSPVGVLSSTVNPEKLPSSRDFIINITEVIDVGHFWGFRTDESSVEKQCQLTAALNIRDLRPVSVSLYPNLLCVAPFKDGQQMAKYYRAKVLHILGSNVEVFYVDFGNTSVVPCSSLRELPSDLMTPPFQAQEFCIAGMGPSAHSLILGGRWSSRARNRFKTLTSGRSAIVSLYSILHGVMRVDLHISMEAGDVSVADLLVQEGHACHIPESFESQQSHEVLISLYEDMASGRFTPSSTSGSLNSRMEEDKLLINELLQHFCASSSSAPKCKVLALVYGPSSPHKVSFHSMSRISNFRAVGIERDGINSVMVNESPQNWHERMLVAATVSLSASGSRILLKETSLMPHIHGLPSIITMLFTPVMELRTNEDRTCFTGALCGLGWNSVSQNAVLPEHDIELAFDVKFEIEDITEINALRGTVNKLVCDGPNGLTNLSPEKISSLQEEARERLVGLFIKNPPRPECTPVYYEKFKKWNQVDRSQQMELQEKDDGKSKGVLFQLHPITLLNM
;
A
#
# COMPACT_ATOMS: atom_id res chain seq x y z
N ILE A 1 42.97 -12.75 25.08
CA ILE A 1 42.37 -12.17 26.31
C ILE A 1 41.79 -10.82 25.93
N LEU A 2 40.53 -10.53 26.30
CA LEU A 2 39.87 -9.28 25.95
C LEU A 2 40.40 -8.12 26.82
N PRO A 3 40.45 -6.88 26.31
CA PRO A 3 40.97 -5.71 27.05
C PRO A 3 40.37 -5.53 28.45
N ILE A 4 39.04 -5.64 28.57
CA ILE A 4 38.33 -5.40 29.85
C ILE A 4 38.70 -6.39 30.97
N THR A 5 39.25 -7.56 30.62
CA THR A 5 39.62 -8.59 31.61
C THR A 5 40.74 -8.12 32.54
N LYS A 6 41.62 -7.21 32.08
CA LYS A 6 42.74 -6.67 32.87
C LYS A 6 42.27 -5.89 34.10
N ASN A 7 41.13 -5.21 34.00
CA ASN A 7 40.60 -4.33 35.05
C ASN A 7 39.46 -4.97 35.85
N ARG A 8 39.34 -6.31 35.88
CA ARG A 8 38.21 -7.02 36.50
C ARG A 8 37.96 -6.58 37.96
N GLN A 9 38.97 -6.65 38.82
CA GLN A 9 38.82 -6.36 40.26
C GLN A 9 38.47 -4.89 40.52
N GLU A 10 39.13 -3.98 39.80
CA GLU A 10 38.88 -2.54 39.88
C GLU A 10 37.46 -2.19 39.46
N LEU A 11 36.99 -2.73 38.32
CA LEU A 11 35.64 -2.52 37.80
C LEU A 11 34.56 -3.00 38.79
N VAL A 12 34.72 -4.19 39.37
CA VAL A 12 33.78 -4.71 40.36
C VAL A 12 33.75 -3.82 41.61
N SER A 13 34.92 -3.39 42.12
CA SER A 13 35.00 -2.48 43.26
C SER A 13 34.31 -1.13 42.98
N LEU A 14 34.55 -0.55 41.79
CA LEU A 14 33.92 0.70 41.39
C LEU A 14 32.39 0.59 41.27
N ILE A 15 31.88 -0.51 40.72
CA ILE A 15 30.42 -0.77 40.63
C ILE A 15 29.81 -0.93 42.03
N GLU A 16 30.48 -1.61 42.97
CA GLU A 16 29.98 -1.77 44.34
C GLU A 16 29.87 -0.41 45.06
N ASN A 17 30.83 0.49 44.85
CA ASN A 17 30.93 1.76 45.57
C ASN A 17 30.10 2.90 44.97
N ASN A 18 29.66 2.78 43.73
CA ASN A 18 28.88 3.83 43.04
C ASN A 18 27.45 3.36 42.77
N SER A 19 26.48 4.30 42.74
CA SER A 19 25.11 3.99 42.31
C SER A 19 25.02 3.92 40.78
N VAL A 20 25.75 4.80 40.10
CA VAL A 20 25.85 4.89 38.64
C VAL A 20 27.31 4.96 38.22
N ILE A 21 27.69 4.18 37.21
CA ILE A 21 29.01 4.23 36.59
C ILE A 21 28.91 4.15 35.08
N ILE A 22 29.82 4.83 34.38
CA ILE A 22 29.91 4.83 32.92
C ILE A 22 31.18 4.10 32.51
N ILE A 23 31.05 3.09 31.65
CA ILE A 23 32.15 2.30 31.11
C ILE A 23 32.34 2.67 29.65
N ARG A 24 33.47 3.32 29.37
CA ARG A 24 33.89 3.71 28.02
C ARG A 24 34.89 2.71 27.47
N GLY A 25 34.71 2.26 26.24
CA GLY A 25 35.73 1.48 25.54
C GLY A 25 35.35 1.13 24.11
N ALA A 26 36.32 0.96 23.23
CA ALA A 26 36.08 0.69 21.81
C ALA A 26 35.28 -0.61 21.56
N THR A 27 34.72 -0.76 20.35
CA THR A 27 34.08 -2.02 19.95
C THR A 27 35.10 -3.16 20.00
N GLY A 28 34.72 -4.30 20.57
CA GLY A 28 35.64 -5.44 20.75
C GLY A 28 36.40 -5.45 22.10
N SER A 29 36.22 -4.43 22.95
CA SER A 29 36.87 -4.41 24.28
C SER A 29 36.33 -5.43 25.29
N GLY A 30 35.16 -6.02 25.02
CA GLY A 30 34.53 -7.04 25.88
C GLY A 30 33.50 -6.53 26.89
N LYS A 31 33.16 -5.23 26.88
CA LYS A 31 32.18 -4.59 27.80
C LYS A 31 30.89 -5.39 27.95
N THR A 32 30.22 -5.63 26.83
CA THR A 32 28.88 -6.23 26.81
C THR A 32 28.86 -7.70 27.23
N THR A 33 29.93 -8.45 26.95
CA THR A 33 29.98 -9.89 27.20
C THR A 33 30.58 -10.23 28.56
N GLN A 34 31.66 -9.56 28.96
CA GLN A 34 32.45 -9.95 30.14
C GLN A 34 32.01 -9.25 31.42
N LEU A 35 31.66 -7.96 31.35
CA LEU A 35 31.34 -7.18 32.57
C LEU A 35 30.14 -7.74 33.36
N PRO A 36 29.01 -8.13 32.74
CA PRO A 36 27.91 -8.74 33.48
C PRO A 36 28.31 -10.07 34.12
N GLN A 37 29.21 -10.84 33.49
CA GLN A 37 29.72 -12.09 34.04
C GLN A 37 30.59 -11.85 35.29
N PHE A 38 31.43 -10.82 35.29
CA PHE A 38 32.27 -10.48 36.45
C PHE A 38 31.42 -10.16 37.69
N ILE A 39 30.31 -9.42 37.51
CA ILE A 39 29.38 -9.11 38.59
C ILE A 39 28.60 -10.35 39.04
N LEU A 40 28.14 -11.18 38.10
CA LEU A 40 27.46 -12.43 38.41
C LEU A 40 28.35 -13.36 39.26
N ASP A 41 29.62 -13.49 38.89
CA ASP A 41 30.60 -14.32 39.58
C ASP A 41 30.89 -13.78 41.00
N HIS A 42 31.13 -12.48 41.14
CA HIS A 42 31.38 -11.83 42.44
C HIS A 42 30.22 -12.02 43.43
N TYR A 43 28.98 -11.87 42.98
CA TYR A 43 27.80 -12.04 43.83
C TYR A 43 27.53 -13.51 44.16
N ALA A 44 27.84 -14.42 43.23
CA ALA A 44 27.78 -15.87 43.48
C ALA A 44 28.81 -16.29 44.54
N GLU A 45 30.04 -15.78 44.47
CA GLU A 45 31.08 -15.99 45.49
C GLU A 45 30.65 -15.45 46.86
N LYS A 46 30.01 -14.27 46.91
CA LYS A 46 29.43 -13.69 48.14
C LYS A 46 28.15 -14.38 48.63
N LYS A 47 27.56 -15.33 47.87
CA LYS A 47 26.25 -15.95 48.15
C LYS A 47 25.12 -14.94 48.36
N THR A 48 25.15 -13.84 47.61
CA THR A 48 24.12 -12.79 47.67
C THR A 48 23.22 -12.85 46.44
N PRO A 49 21.90 -12.62 46.57
CA PRO A 49 20.99 -12.70 45.43
C PRO A 49 21.33 -11.59 44.42
N CYS A 50 21.43 -11.97 43.15
CA CYS A 50 21.80 -11.07 42.08
C CYS A 50 20.95 -11.34 40.84
N ASN A 51 20.33 -10.29 40.29
CA ASN A 51 19.54 -10.36 39.07
C ASN A 51 19.94 -9.21 38.15
N LEU A 52 20.47 -9.57 36.98
CA LEU A 52 21.12 -8.67 36.04
C LEU A 52 20.28 -8.57 34.76
N VAL A 53 20.04 -7.35 34.31
CA VAL A 53 19.48 -7.09 32.98
C VAL A 53 20.45 -6.27 32.16
N VAL A 54 20.68 -6.68 30.91
CA VAL A 54 21.51 -5.97 29.95
C VAL A 54 20.67 -5.59 28.75
N THR A 55 20.53 -4.29 28.50
CA THR A 55 19.83 -3.82 27.30
C THR A 55 20.73 -3.85 26.08
N GLN A 56 20.12 -4.04 24.92
CA GLN A 56 20.73 -3.91 23.60
C GLN A 56 19.78 -3.13 22.69
N PRO A 57 20.29 -2.28 21.79
CA PRO A 57 19.45 -1.50 20.89
C PRO A 57 18.71 -2.37 19.86
N ARG A 58 19.25 -3.55 19.50
CA ARG A 58 18.70 -4.40 18.43
C ARG A 58 18.47 -5.85 18.88
N LYS A 59 17.41 -6.48 18.34
CA LYS A 59 17.03 -7.87 18.63
C LYS A 59 18.18 -8.85 18.39
N ILE A 60 18.85 -8.74 17.23
CA ILE A 60 19.98 -9.62 16.88
C ILE A 60 21.14 -9.50 17.88
N GLY A 61 21.39 -8.30 18.42
CA GLY A 61 22.40 -8.07 19.45
C GLY A 61 22.09 -8.85 20.72
N ALA A 62 20.90 -8.63 21.30
CA ALA A 62 20.50 -9.34 22.53
C ALA A 62 20.52 -10.87 22.37
N THR A 63 19.98 -11.39 21.27
CA THR A 63 19.90 -12.84 21.03
C THR A 63 21.28 -13.46 20.78
N SER A 64 22.13 -12.84 19.96
CA SER A 64 23.46 -13.38 19.64
C SER A 64 24.40 -13.34 20.86
N ILE A 65 24.37 -12.26 21.63
CA ILE A 65 25.21 -12.10 22.82
C ILE A 65 24.78 -13.08 23.91
N ALA A 66 23.47 -13.24 24.17
CA ALA A 66 22.99 -14.23 25.14
C ALA A 66 23.43 -15.66 24.77
N ARG A 67 23.33 -16.03 23.48
CA ARG A 67 23.82 -17.33 22.98
C ARG A 67 25.32 -17.48 23.15
N TRP A 68 26.08 -16.44 22.87
CA TRP A 68 27.53 -16.43 23.03
C TRP A 68 27.93 -16.64 24.50
N VAL A 69 27.37 -15.85 25.41
CA VAL A 69 27.67 -15.93 26.85
C VAL A 69 27.21 -17.25 27.45
N ALA A 70 26.07 -17.79 27.02
CA ALA A 70 25.63 -19.13 27.44
C ALA A 70 26.61 -20.23 26.99
N ARG A 71 27.14 -20.14 25.76
CA ARG A 71 28.17 -21.07 25.25
C ARG A 71 29.48 -20.93 26.02
N GLU A 72 29.92 -19.69 26.26
CA GLU A 72 31.14 -19.40 27.02
C GLU A 72 31.06 -19.99 28.45
N ARG A 73 29.90 -19.87 29.10
CA ARG A 73 29.64 -20.43 30.43
C ARG A 73 29.22 -21.90 30.43
N ARG A 74 29.16 -22.55 29.27
CA ARG A 74 28.72 -23.95 29.10
C ARG A 74 27.37 -24.23 29.76
N CYS A 75 26.43 -23.29 29.69
CA CYS A 75 25.07 -23.44 30.22
C CYS A 75 24.03 -23.49 29.10
N THR A 76 22.90 -24.14 29.37
CA THR A 76 21.77 -24.15 28.44
C THR A 76 21.13 -22.77 28.39
N LEU A 77 20.96 -22.23 27.19
CA LEU A 77 20.28 -20.94 26.99
C LEU A 77 18.88 -20.95 27.61
N GLY A 78 18.54 -19.94 28.39
CA GLY A 78 17.30 -19.85 29.15
C GLY A 78 17.37 -20.40 30.58
N SER A 79 18.48 -21.05 30.96
CA SER A 79 18.80 -21.39 32.36
C SER A 79 19.37 -20.17 33.08
N LEU A 80 20.67 -20.14 33.42
CA LEU A 80 21.34 -19.01 34.07
C LEU A 80 21.36 -17.73 33.22
N VAL A 81 21.58 -17.89 31.90
CA VAL A 81 21.68 -16.81 30.92
C VAL A 81 20.56 -16.95 29.89
N GLY A 82 19.84 -15.87 29.62
CA GLY A 82 18.71 -15.85 28.69
C GLY A 82 18.57 -14.55 27.93
N TYR A 83 17.53 -14.47 27.09
CA TYR A 83 17.15 -13.22 26.43
C TYR A 83 15.63 -13.03 26.31
N GLN A 84 15.22 -11.78 26.13
CA GLN A 84 13.85 -11.43 25.73
C GLN A 84 13.85 -10.29 24.71
N VAL A 85 13.36 -10.58 23.50
CA VAL A 85 13.31 -9.62 22.39
C VAL A 85 11.93 -9.63 21.72
N GLY A 86 11.22 -8.50 21.76
CA GLY A 86 9.82 -8.47 21.32
C GLY A 86 8.99 -9.55 22.01
N LEU A 87 8.48 -10.52 21.23
CA LEU A 87 7.67 -11.65 21.70
C LEU A 87 8.48 -12.91 22.04
N GLU A 88 9.72 -12.99 21.56
CA GLU A 88 10.59 -14.14 21.77
C GLU A 88 11.25 -14.04 23.15
N LYS A 89 10.93 -14.98 24.04
CA LYS A 89 11.50 -15.07 25.39
C LYS A 89 12.13 -16.43 25.61
N MET A 90 13.46 -16.44 25.77
CA MET A 90 14.25 -17.61 26.17
C MET A 90 14.82 -17.36 27.56
N ALA A 91 13.95 -17.42 28.57
CA ALA A 91 14.30 -17.22 29.98
C ALA A 91 13.29 -17.93 30.90
N THR A 92 13.77 -18.40 32.04
CA THR A 92 12.99 -19.07 33.10
C THR A 92 13.09 -18.29 34.41
N GLU A 93 12.43 -18.74 35.47
CA GLU A 93 12.57 -18.15 36.82
C GLU A 93 13.99 -18.30 37.40
N HIS A 94 14.77 -19.24 36.85
CA HIS A 94 16.17 -19.45 37.23
C HIS A 94 17.15 -18.53 36.50
N THR A 95 16.70 -17.77 35.50
CA THR A 95 17.56 -16.83 34.76
C THR A 95 17.96 -15.66 35.65
N LYS A 96 19.28 -15.48 35.81
CA LYS A 96 19.88 -14.39 36.60
C LYS A 96 20.57 -13.33 35.76
N LEU A 97 20.92 -13.65 34.51
CA LEU A 97 21.44 -12.69 33.53
C LEU A 97 20.56 -12.74 32.28
N ILE A 98 19.81 -11.67 32.03
CA ILE A 98 18.93 -11.58 30.87
C ILE A 98 19.33 -10.42 29.95
N TYR A 99 19.53 -10.73 28.67
CA TYR A 99 19.73 -9.73 27.63
C TYR A 99 18.39 -9.35 27.00
N VAL A 100 18.07 -8.06 26.94
CA VAL A 100 16.78 -7.58 26.45
C VAL A 100 16.94 -6.44 25.47
N THR A 101 15.95 -6.21 24.61
CA THR A 101 15.90 -4.93 23.87
C THR A 101 15.51 -3.79 24.78
N THR A 102 15.98 -2.56 24.49
CA THR A 102 15.63 -1.32 25.22
C THR A 102 14.12 -1.19 25.46
N GLY A 103 13.29 -1.34 24.43
CA GLY A 103 11.83 -1.27 24.54
C GLY A 103 11.20 -2.31 25.48
N VAL A 104 11.79 -3.52 25.61
CA VAL A 104 11.28 -4.56 26.53
C VAL A 104 11.51 -4.15 27.98
N LEU A 105 12.70 -3.66 28.31
CA LEU A 105 12.98 -3.18 29.67
C LEU A 105 12.12 -1.96 29.99
N LEU A 106 12.05 -0.99 29.07
CA LEU A 106 11.24 0.20 29.23
C LEU A 106 9.77 -0.14 29.53
N GLN A 107 9.16 -1.06 28.76
CA GLN A 107 7.77 -1.48 28.98
C GLN A 107 7.58 -2.12 30.36
N LYS A 108 8.52 -2.95 30.82
CA LYS A 108 8.48 -3.53 32.16
C LYS A 108 8.53 -2.45 33.25
N LEU A 109 9.45 -1.50 33.14
CA LEU A 109 9.64 -0.44 34.13
C LEU A 109 8.47 0.55 34.18
N VAL A 110 7.89 0.88 33.02
CA VAL A 110 6.67 1.72 32.95
C VAL A 110 5.49 1.03 33.63
N SER A 111 5.38 -0.29 33.46
CA SER A 111 4.30 -1.08 34.07
C SER A 111 4.50 -1.30 35.58
N SER A 112 5.72 -1.63 36.00
CA SER A 112 6.05 -1.93 37.41
C SER A 112 6.21 -0.67 38.27
N LYS A 113 6.60 0.46 37.65
CA LYS A 113 6.96 1.72 38.32
C LYS A 113 8.06 1.56 39.39
N THR A 114 8.94 0.58 39.24
CA THR A 114 10.08 0.30 40.12
C THR A 114 11.21 -0.40 39.38
N LEU A 115 12.46 -0.21 39.81
CA LEU A 115 13.64 -0.92 39.29
C LEU A 115 13.96 -2.21 40.06
N THR A 116 13.27 -2.47 41.18
CA THR A 116 13.65 -3.49 42.18
C THR A 116 13.56 -4.95 41.71
N GLU A 117 13.03 -5.22 40.52
CA GLU A 117 13.14 -6.55 39.88
C GLU A 117 14.61 -6.93 39.60
N TYR A 118 15.47 -5.93 39.40
CA TYR A 118 16.88 -6.11 39.06
C TYR A 118 17.79 -5.51 40.13
N SER A 119 18.90 -6.19 40.46
CA SER A 119 19.95 -5.63 41.31
C SER A 119 20.89 -4.73 40.52
N HIS A 120 21.16 -5.10 39.26
CA HIS A 120 21.97 -4.29 38.34
C HIS A 120 21.30 -4.16 36.97
N ILE A 121 21.30 -2.93 36.45
CA ILE A 121 20.79 -2.59 35.13
C ILE A 121 21.94 -2.07 34.27
N PHE A 122 22.27 -2.81 33.21
CA PHE A 122 23.25 -2.41 32.21
C PHE A 122 22.53 -1.80 31.01
N ILE A 123 22.89 -0.56 30.69
CA ILE A 123 22.40 0.15 29.52
C ILE A 123 23.54 0.25 28.52
N ASP A 124 23.51 -0.60 27.49
CA ASP A 124 24.57 -0.67 26.49
C ASP A 124 24.31 0.25 25.31
N GLU A 125 25.38 0.59 24.59
CA GLU A 125 25.35 1.40 23.37
C GLU A 125 24.65 2.76 23.57
N VAL A 126 24.86 3.42 24.73
CA VAL A 126 24.11 4.65 25.09
C VAL A 126 24.32 5.81 24.12
N HIS A 127 25.35 5.74 23.28
CA HIS A 127 25.67 6.73 22.25
C HIS A 127 24.81 6.61 20.99
N GLU A 128 23.98 5.57 20.83
CA GLU A 128 23.03 5.51 19.70
C GLU A 128 21.89 6.56 19.84
N ARG A 129 21.63 7.08 21.05
CA ARG A 129 20.68 8.18 21.34
C ARG A 129 19.31 8.01 20.67
N THR A 130 18.76 6.79 20.71
CA THR A 130 17.41 6.49 20.21
C THR A 130 16.34 7.03 21.16
N GLU A 131 15.11 7.23 20.67
CA GLU A 131 14.02 7.80 21.49
C GLU A 131 13.71 6.91 22.71
N GLU A 132 13.62 5.60 22.50
CA GLU A 132 13.35 4.64 23.58
C GLU A 132 14.47 4.60 24.62
N LEU A 133 15.73 4.76 24.19
CA LEU A 133 16.90 4.75 25.06
C LEU A 133 16.94 6.00 25.93
N ASP A 134 16.83 7.18 25.32
CA ASP A 134 16.85 8.44 26.07
C ASP A 134 15.66 8.49 27.05
N PHE A 135 14.50 7.94 26.67
CA PHE A 135 13.36 7.82 27.58
C PHE A 135 13.59 6.78 28.69
N LEU A 136 14.23 5.64 28.40
CA LEU A 136 14.64 4.68 29.41
C LEU A 136 15.61 5.32 30.43
N LEU A 137 16.58 6.12 29.98
CA LEU A 137 17.52 6.84 30.85
C LEU A 137 16.77 7.80 31.79
N LEU A 138 15.76 8.51 31.28
CA LEU A 138 14.89 9.36 32.09
C LEU A 138 14.13 8.54 33.15
N VAL A 139 13.49 7.45 32.76
CA VAL A 139 12.71 6.58 33.67
C VAL A 139 13.61 6.01 34.77
N VAL A 140 14.78 5.46 34.39
CA VAL A 140 15.76 4.91 35.33
C VAL A 140 16.25 5.99 36.29
N ARG A 141 16.61 7.19 35.80
CA ARG A 141 17.06 8.30 36.65
C ARG A 141 15.99 8.72 37.65
N LYS A 142 14.73 8.86 37.22
CA LYS A 142 13.62 9.23 38.13
C LYS A 142 13.39 8.15 39.19
N LEU A 143 13.23 6.89 38.78
CA LEU A 143 12.98 5.78 39.71
C LEU A 143 14.12 5.55 40.70
N LEU A 144 15.38 5.69 40.24
CA LEU A 144 16.57 5.59 41.09
C LEU A 144 16.56 6.65 42.20
N ARG A 145 16.10 7.87 41.91
CA ARG A 145 16.03 8.97 42.89
C ARG A 145 14.83 8.86 43.82
N THR A 146 13.71 8.28 43.36
CA THR A 146 12.46 8.21 44.13
C THR A 146 12.35 6.96 45.00
N ASN A 147 12.33 5.77 44.40
CA ASN A 147 11.94 4.53 45.10
C ASN A 147 12.94 3.35 44.94
N SER A 148 13.98 3.49 44.14
CA SER A 148 14.89 2.37 43.77
C SER A 148 16.36 2.63 44.07
N ARG A 149 16.68 3.37 45.16
CA ARG A 149 18.02 3.92 45.46
C ARG A 149 19.18 2.91 45.55
N TYR A 150 18.90 1.63 45.78
CA TYR A 150 19.91 0.58 45.95
C TYR A 150 20.27 -0.16 44.66
N VAL A 151 19.54 0.09 43.57
CA VAL A 151 19.82 -0.55 42.27
C VAL A 151 21.05 0.07 41.64
N LYS A 152 21.95 -0.78 41.11
CA LYS A 152 23.18 -0.35 40.44
C LYS A 152 22.92 -0.14 38.95
N VAL A 153 23.34 1.01 38.41
CA VAL A 153 23.16 1.34 36.98
C VAL A 153 24.52 1.47 36.31
N ILE A 154 24.72 0.73 35.22
CA ILE A 154 25.96 0.71 34.46
C ILE A 154 25.65 1.16 33.03
N LEU A 155 26.19 2.32 32.62
CA LEU A 155 26.07 2.81 31.25
C LEU A 155 27.30 2.40 30.45
N MET A 156 27.14 1.85 29.24
CA MET A 156 28.27 1.41 28.41
C MET A 156 28.26 2.17 27.08
N SER A 157 29.42 2.72 26.69
CA SER A 157 29.58 3.52 25.47
C SER A 157 30.87 3.19 24.73
N ALA A 158 30.83 3.30 23.39
CA ALA A 158 31.99 3.16 22.52
C ALA A 158 32.63 4.49 22.10
N THR A 159 32.04 5.63 22.47
CA THR A 159 32.40 6.97 21.94
C THR A 159 33.09 7.85 23.00
N ILE A 160 33.61 9.01 22.59
CA ILE A 160 34.39 9.92 23.45
C ILE A 160 33.52 10.83 24.34
N ASN A 161 32.25 11.03 23.98
CA ASN A 161 31.36 11.96 24.69
C ASN A 161 30.62 11.29 25.86
N CYS A 162 31.35 10.92 26.91
CA CYS A 162 30.77 10.36 28.15
C CYS A 162 30.41 11.43 29.20
N ALA A 163 30.86 12.68 29.02
CA ALA A 163 30.65 13.77 29.97
C ALA A 163 29.16 14.10 30.17
N GLU A 164 28.40 14.19 29.06
CA GLU A 164 26.96 14.49 29.09
C GLU A 164 26.18 13.48 29.95
N PHE A 165 26.49 12.19 29.82
CA PHE A 165 25.87 11.14 30.64
C PHE A 165 26.30 11.23 32.11
N ALA A 166 27.57 11.58 32.36
CA ALA A 166 28.13 11.68 33.70
C ALA A 166 27.46 12.82 34.49
N GLU A 167 27.30 13.98 33.86
CA GLU A 167 26.60 15.14 34.43
C GLU A 167 25.11 14.83 34.65
N TYR A 168 24.47 14.19 33.68
CA TYR A 168 23.05 13.84 33.78
C TYR A 168 22.76 12.91 34.96
N PHE A 169 23.56 11.87 35.18
CA PHE A 169 23.44 10.97 36.34
C PHE A 169 24.15 11.48 37.60
N GLY A 170 24.55 12.76 37.62
CA GLY A 170 25.19 13.38 38.77
C GLY A 170 24.38 13.23 40.06
N THR A 171 25.11 13.11 41.17
CA THR A 171 24.55 12.98 42.52
C THR A 171 24.81 14.25 43.33
N PRO A 172 23.80 14.77 44.05
CA PRO A 172 23.98 15.95 44.88
C PRO A 172 24.74 15.56 46.17
N ILE A 173 25.93 16.12 46.37
CA ILE A 173 26.77 15.95 47.56
C ILE A 173 27.14 17.35 48.06
N ARG A 174 26.77 17.70 49.30
CA ARG A 174 27.11 19.00 49.95
C ARG A 174 26.77 20.24 49.09
N ASN A 175 25.55 20.28 48.53
CA ASN A 175 25.07 21.36 47.63
C ASN A 175 25.85 21.50 46.30
N GLN A 176 26.70 20.54 45.93
CA GLN A 176 27.35 20.47 44.61
C GLN A 176 26.89 19.19 43.89
N MET A 177 26.76 19.26 42.57
CA MET A 177 26.40 18.11 41.74
C MET A 177 27.68 17.43 41.28
N ASN A 178 27.98 16.24 41.81
CA ASN A 178 29.15 15.47 41.40
C ASN A 178 28.78 14.56 40.22
N PRO A 179 29.51 14.60 39.09
CA PRO A 179 29.24 13.75 37.94
C PRO A 179 29.47 12.27 38.27
N ALA A 180 28.77 11.38 37.57
CA ALA A 180 28.98 9.94 37.69
C ALA A 180 30.38 9.55 37.21
N TYR A 181 30.97 8.53 37.84
CA TYR A 181 32.33 8.09 37.52
C TYR A 181 32.41 7.51 36.10
N VAL A 182 33.42 7.91 35.33
CA VAL A 182 33.71 7.39 33.98
C VAL A 182 34.98 6.55 34.02
N PHE A 183 34.87 5.27 33.68
CA PHE A 183 35.99 4.34 33.57
C PHE A 183 36.32 4.09 32.10
N GLU A 184 37.59 4.24 31.71
CA GLU A 184 38.07 4.00 30.35
C GLU A 184 38.81 2.65 30.26
N VAL A 185 38.35 1.77 29.38
CA VAL A 185 38.96 0.45 29.16
C VAL A 185 40.10 0.58 28.16
N GLU A 186 41.33 0.31 28.62
CA GLU A 186 42.54 0.35 27.80
C GLU A 186 42.65 -0.85 26.85
N GLY A 187 42.77 -0.60 25.55
CA GLY A 187 43.04 -1.63 24.53
C GLY A 187 42.79 -1.11 23.11
N ALA A 188 43.85 -0.98 22.31
CA ALA A 188 43.77 -0.47 20.95
C ALA A 188 43.36 -1.57 19.94
N PRO A 189 42.43 -1.31 19.01
CA PRO A 189 42.27 -2.13 17.81
C PRO A 189 43.55 -2.09 16.96
N TYR A 190 43.67 -3.00 15.98
CA TYR A 190 44.76 -2.94 15.01
C TYR A 190 44.75 -1.59 14.27
N ALA A 191 45.91 -1.12 13.81
CA ALA A 191 46.03 0.14 13.08
C ALA A 191 45.12 0.17 11.85
N ILE A 192 44.44 1.29 11.62
CA ILE A 192 43.57 1.52 10.47
C ILE A 192 44.07 2.77 9.74
N GLU A 193 44.37 2.64 8.46
CA GLU A 193 44.70 3.79 7.60
C GLU A 193 43.44 4.37 6.97
N GLU A 194 43.37 5.70 6.89
CA GLU A 194 42.23 6.44 6.36
C GLU A 194 42.65 7.20 5.10
N PHE A 195 41.82 7.14 4.06
CA PHE A 195 42.03 7.83 2.80
C PHE A 195 40.78 8.62 2.43
N TYR A 196 40.97 9.83 1.92
CA TYR A 196 39.91 10.71 1.43
C TYR A 196 39.86 10.75 -0.10
N LEU A 197 38.75 11.19 -0.67
CA LEU A 197 38.50 11.16 -2.12
C LEU A 197 39.56 11.91 -2.94
N ASP A 198 40.06 13.02 -2.42
CA ASP A 198 41.11 13.84 -3.03
C ASP A 198 42.50 13.15 -3.00
N GLU A 199 42.76 12.33 -1.99
CA GLU A 199 43.98 11.54 -1.85
C GLU A 199 43.96 10.28 -2.75
N LEU A 200 42.78 9.81 -3.17
CA LEU A 200 42.64 8.67 -4.06
C LEU A 200 43.14 8.92 -5.49
N LYS A 201 43.22 10.19 -5.92
CA LYS A 201 43.68 10.59 -7.25
C LYS A 201 45.13 10.20 -7.53
N THR A 202 45.96 10.10 -6.49
CA THR A 202 47.37 9.68 -6.61
C THR A 202 47.57 8.17 -6.51
N ILE A 203 46.59 7.44 -5.97
CA ILE A 203 46.66 6.00 -5.68
C ILE A 203 46.08 5.16 -6.82
N LEU A 204 45.07 5.67 -7.53
CA LEU A 204 44.39 4.96 -8.62
C LEU A 204 44.80 5.55 -9.98
N PRO A 205 45.14 4.73 -11.00
CA PRO A 205 45.45 5.19 -12.36
C PRO A 205 44.18 5.59 -13.12
N LEU A 206 43.43 6.56 -12.61
CA LEU A 206 42.12 6.95 -13.13
C LEU A 206 42.18 8.31 -13.80
N GLY A 207 41.89 8.35 -15.10
CA GLY A 207 41.53 9.57 -15.84
C GLY A 207 40.12 10.08 -15.49
N ILE A 208 39.67 9.90 -14.24
CA ILE A 208 38.35 10.36 -13.77
C ILE A 208 38.52 11.74 -13.15
N ASN A 209 38.11 12.76 -13.89
CA ASN A 209 38.05 14.13 -13.39
C ASN A 209 36.78 14.27 -12.52
N VAL A 210 36.86 13.85 -11.26
CA VAL A 210 35.75 14.06 -10.30
C VAL A 210 35.71 15.55 -9.97
N ASP A 211 34.72 16.25 -10.52
CA ASP A 211 34.45 17.64 -10.21
C ASP A 211 34.05 17.75 -8.73
N LEU A 212 34.79 18.53 -7.95
CA LEU A 212 34.76 18.51 -6.48
C LEU A 212 33.59 19.30 -5.86
N THR A 213 32.69 19.81 -6.69
CA THR A 213 31.48 20.50 -6.22
C THR A 213 30.42 19.47 -5.84
N PHE A 214 30.34 19.15 -4.54
CA PHE A 214 29.21 18.39 -4.02
C PHE A 214 27.93 19.18 -4.27
N PRO A 215 26.87 18.55 -4.82
CA PRO A 215 25.57 19.20 -4.92
C PRO A 215 25.09 19.60 -3.51
N VAL A 216 24.31 20.67 -3.44
CA VAL A 216 23.71 21.18 -2.17
C VAL A 216 22.92 20.07 -1.46
N ASP A 217 22.32 19.15 -2.22
CA ASP A 217 21.61 17.99 -1.70
C ASP A 217 22.48 16.72 -1.66
N PRO A 218 22.51 15.97 -0.54
CA PRO A 218 23.29 14.74 -0.41
C PRO A 218 22.82 13.64 -1.39
N CYS A 219 23.68 13.23 -2.32
CA CYS A 219 23.43 12.12 -3.25
C CYS A 219 24.70 11.33 -3.60
N ILE A 220 24.53 10.16 -4.22
CA ILE A 220 25.65 9.40 -4.81
C ILE A 220 25.60 9.58 -6.32
N THR A 221 26.65 10.15 -6.91
CA THR A 221 26.76 10.30 -8.38
C THR A 221 27.29 9.01 -9.02
N GLU A 222 27.12 8.87 -10.34
CA GLU A 222 27.61 7.70 -11.07
C GLU A 222 29.14 7.55 -10.96
N GLU A 223 29.87 8.67 -10.95
CA GLU A 223 31.32 8.71 -10.79
C GLU A 223 31.77 8.13 -9.45
N MET A 224 31.04 8.41 -8.36
CA MET A 224 31.36 7.85 -7.04
C MET A 224 31.22 6.31 -7.01
N TYR A 225 30.21 5.77 -7.70
CA TYR A 225 30.09 4.31 -7.87
C TYR A 225 31.28 3.75 -8.66
N ASN A 226 31.69 4.43 -9.73
CA ASN A 226 32.84 4.02 -10.53
C ASN A 226 34.14 4.03 -9.71
N VAL A 227 34.36 5.04 -8.86
CA VAL A 227 35.51 5.08 -7.92
C VAL A 227 35.48 3.89 -6.96
N ALA A 228 34.33 3.57 -6.37
CA ALA A 228 34.19 2.41 -5.47
C ALA A 228 34.47 1.08 -6.20
N VAL A 229 34.02 0.94 -7.44
CA VAL A 229 34.30 -0.23 -8.28
C VAL A 229 35.79 -0.35 -8.58
N SER A 230 36.46 0.75 -8.94
CA SER A 230 37.91 0.77 -9.19
C SER A 230 38.74 0.45 -7.94
N LEU A 231 38.35 0.95 -6.76
CA LEU A 231 38.97 0.58 -5.50
C LEU A 231 38.91 -0.95 -5.28
N ILE A 232 37.73 -1.54 -5.44
CA ILE A 232 37.53 -2.99 -5.30
C ILE A 232 38.41 -3.78 -6.26
N GLN A 233 38.62 -3.29 -7.49
CA GLN A 233 39.50 -3.93 -8.46
C GLN A 233 40.98 -3.83 -8.06
N SER A 234 41.40 -2.71 -7.48
CA SER A 234 42.79 -2.46 -7.08
C SER A 234 43.24 -3.23 -5.84
N PHE A 235 42.31 -3.65 -4.96
CA PHE A 235 42.67 -4.33 -3.71
C PHE A 235 43.46 -5.63 -3.91
N ASP A 236 43.20 -6.38 -4.99
CA ASP A 236 43.97 -7.59 -5.29
C ASP A 236 45.45 -7.26 -5.58
N GLU A 237 45.71 -6.18 -6.32
CA GLU A 237 47.08 -5.74 -6.66
C GLU A 237 47.79 -5.13 -5.44
N MET A 238 47.06 -4.40 -4.59
CA MET A 238 47.61 -3.83 -3.36
C MET A 238 47.99 -4.93 -2.37
N GLU A 239 47.19 -5.99 -2.24
CA GLU A 239 47.53 -7.14 -1.39
C GLU A 239 48.70 -7.95 -1.93
N ALA A 240 48.81 -8.10 -3.26
CA ALA A 240 49.96 -8.76 -3.87
C ALA A 240 51.28 -8.01 -3.61
N LYS A 241 51.25 -6.67 -3.61
CA LYS A 241 52.41 -5.81 -3.28
C LYS A 241 52.80 -5.89 -1.79
N ASP A 242 51.84 -6.02 -0.88
CA ASP A 242 52.11 -6.19 0.54
C ASP A 242 52.64 -7.60 0.87
N GLN A 243 52.11 -8.63 0.20
CA GLN A 243 52.56 -10.01 0.39
C GLN A 243 53.96 -10.26 -0.18
N SER A 244 54.32 -9.63 -1.31
CA SER A 244 55.68 -9.73 -1.87
C SER A 244 56.75 -9.11 -0.97
N ARG A 245 56.41 -8.04 -0.22
CA ARG A 245 57.28 -7.45 0.81
C ARG A 245 57.48 -8.35 2.03
N CYS A 246 56.50 -9.18 2.39
CA CYS A 246 56.59 -10.12 3.52
C CYS A 246 57.18 -11.49 3.15
N SER A 247 57.06 -11.93 1.89
CA SER A 247 57.55 -13.24 1.44
C SER A 247 59.08 -13.37 1.36
N GLU A 248 59.85 -12.28 1.48
CA GLU A 248 61.31 -12.34 1.59
C GLU A 248 61.79 -12.86 2.97
N GLN A 249 60.92 -12.99 3.97
CA GLN A 249 61.33 -13.37 5.34
C GLN A 249 60.80 -14.74 5.82
N THR A 250 59.78 -15.33 5.20
CA THR A 250 59.26 -16.65 5.62
C THR A 250 58.75 -17.45 4.42
N GLY A 251 59.53 -18.42 3.98
CA GLY A 251 59.26 -19.27 2.80
C GLY A 251 58.12 -20.28 2.99
N SER A 252 56.87 -19.82 3.03
CA SER A 252 55.69 -20.69 2.94
C SER A 252 54.71 -20.16 1.90
N ALA A 253 54.47 -20.95 0.85
CA ALA A 253 53.51 -20.65 -0.20
C ALA A 253 52.11 -21.15 0.19
N THR A 254 51.33 -20.30 0.87
CA THR A 254 49.88 -20.46 0.99
C THR A 254 49.17 -19.53 0.00
N HIS A 255 48.04 -19.96 -0.56
CA HIS A 255 47.23 -19.14 -1.45
C HIS A 255 46.90 -17.77 -0.82
N PRO A 256 46.89 -16.66 -1.58
CA PRO A 256 46.68 -15.33 -1.02
C PRO A 256 45.27 -15.21 -0.44
N GLU A 257 45.17 -15.12 0.89
CA GLU A 257 43.92 -14.78 1.57
C GLU A 257 43.49 -13.37 1.15
N ARG A 258 42.32 -13.27 0.51
CA ARG A 258 41.74 -12.01 0.03
C ARG A 258 40.91 -11.38 1.15
N GLY A 259 41.25 -10.17 1.57
CA GLY A 259 40.49 -9.47 2.60
C GLY A 259 39.07 -9.09 2.15
N SER A 260 38.09 -9.23 3.05
CA SER A 260 36.69 -8.88 2.76
C SER A 260 36.48 -7.36 2.72
N VAL A 261 35.56 -6.91 1.86
CA VAL A 261 35.22 -5.50 1.65
C VAL A 261 33.82 -5.22 2.19
N LEU A 262 33.69 -4.18 3.02
CA LEU A 262 32.42 -3.67 3.52
C LEU A 262 32.15 -2.29 2.92
N VAL A 263 31.05 -2.14 2.20
CA VAL A 263 30.64 -0.88 1.55
C VAL A 263 29.41 -0.34 2.25
N PHE A 264 29.50 0.90 2.76
CA PHE A 264 28.37 1.60 3.39
C PHE A 264 27.62 2.46 2.37
N LEU A 265 26.35 2.11 2.13
CA LEU A 265 25.42 2.78 1.23
C LEU A 265 24.16 3.22 2.01
N PRO A 266 23.47 4.30 1.60
CA PRO A 266 22.39 4.89 2.39
C PRO A 266 21.08 4.08 2.35
N GLY A 267 20.84 3.25 1.32
CA GLY A 267 19.59 2.50 1.17
C GLY A 267 19.63 1.37 0.15
N LEU A 268 18.47 0.73 -0.06
CA LEU A 268 18.33 -0.45 -0.91
C LEU A 268 18.51 -0.15 -2.41
N ALA A 269 18.02 1.01 -2.87
CA ALA A 269 18.18 1.43 -4.26
C ALA A 269 19.67 1.56 -4.62
N GLU A 270 20.44 2.17 -3.72
CA GLU A 270 21.88 2.36 -3.88
C GLU A 270 22.64 1.03 -3.78
N ILE A 271 22.21 0.12 -2.90
CA ILE A 271 22.74 -1.26 -2.82
C ILE A 271 22.51 -2.02 -4.13
N GLN A 272 21.31 -1.92 -4.71
CA GLN A 272 20.97 -2.61 -5.94
C GLN A 272 21.76 -2.05 -7.13
N TYR A 273 21.89 -0.72 -7.23
CA TYR A 273 22.71 -0.08 -8.25
C TYR A 273 24.18 -0.53 -8.18
N MET A 274 24.77 -0.51 -6.98
CA MET A 274 26.15 -0.97 -6.79
C MET A 274 26.32 -2.46 -7.11
N LYS A 275 25.33 -3.30 -6.76
CA LYS A 275 25.32 -4.72 -7.11
C LYS A 275 25.31 -4.93 -8.63
N GLU A 276 24.50 -4.16 -9.36
CA GLU A 276 24.46 -4.20 -10.82
C GLU A 276 25.76 -3.70 -11.45
N ALA A 277 26.34 -2.63 -10.92
CA ALA A 277 27.65 -2.14 -11.35
C ALA A 277 28.76 -3.19 -11.16
N LEU A 278 28.77 -3.89 -10.02
CA LEU A 278 29.70 -4.99 -9.75
C LEU A 278 29.42 -6.23 -10.60
N ALA A 279 28.17 -6.51 -10.94
CA ALA A 279 27.80 -7.65 -11.78
C ALA A 279 28.40 -7.57 -13.20
N LYS A 280 28.67 -6.36 -13.70
CA LYS A 280 29.38 -6.14 -14.98
C LYS A 280 30.82 -6.68 -14.96
N LEU A 281 31.40 -6.95 -13.78
CA LEU A 281 32.74 -7.50 -13.59
C LEU A 281 32.78 -9.05 -13.63
N VAL A 282 31.99 -9.67 -14.52
CA VAL A 282 31.72 -11.13 -14.61
C VAL A 282 32.99 -12.01 -14.58
N ARG A 283 34.15 -11.50 -15.00
CA ARG A 283 35.43 -12.24 -15.06
C ARG A 283 36.23 -12.25 -13.74
N LYS A 284 35.77 -11.62 -12.66
CA LYS A 284 36.49 -11.54 -11.39
C LYS A 284 35.81 -12.40 -10.32
N ARG A 285 36.61 -13.12 -9.52
CA ARG A 285 36.16 -14.02 -8.43
C ARG A 285 35.60 -13.20 -7.25
N LEU A 286 34.39 -12.63 -7.40
CA LEU A 286 33.71 -11.81 -6.39
C LEU A 286 32.46 -12.52 -5.86
N GLN A 287 32.21 -12.44 -4.55
CA GLN A 287 30.96 -12.87 -3.90
C GLN A 287 30.29 -11.67 -3.25
N VAL A 288 29.17 -11.20 -3.82
CA VAL A 288 28.49 -9.97 -3.41
C VAL A 288 27.26 -10.29 -2.56
N TYR A 289 27.22 -9.80 -1.32
CA TYR A 289 26.14 -10.01 -0.37
C TYR A 289 25.47 -8.67 -0.01
N PRO A 290 24.18 -8.48 -0.31
CA PRO A 290 23.42 -7.34 0.17
C PRO A 290 23.06 -7.52 1.65
N LEU A 291 23.30 -6.50 2.46
CA LEU A 291 22.97 -6.47 3.89
C LEU A 291 22.11 -5.24 4.21
N HIS A 292 20.79 -5.44 4.10
CA HIS A 292 19.77 -4.43 4.36
C HIS A 292 18.65 -5.02 5.23
N SER A 293 17.95 -4.18 5.99
CA SER A 293 16.90 -4.66 6.91
C SER A 293 15.76 -5.42 6.22
N THR A 294 15.50 -5.16 4.92
CA THR A 294 14.44 -5.83 4.13
C THR A 294 14.88 -7.16 3.51
N VAL A 295 16.18 -7.43 3.45
CA VAL A 295 16.76 -8.68 2.96
C VAL A 295 16.41 -9.82 3.94
N THR A 296 16.22 -11.04 3.44
CA THR A 296 15.80 -12.18 4.27
C THR A 296 16.88 -12.54 5.30
N LEU A 297 16.49 -13.17 6.42
CA LEU A 297 17.47 -13.56 7.45
C LEU A 297 18.49 -14.58 6.91
N GLU A 298 18.10 -15.44 5.99
CA GLU A 298 18.98 -16.43 5.36
C GLU A 298 20.06 -15.73 4.53
N GLU A 299 19.68 -14.75 3.71
CA GLU A 299 20.62 -13.91 2.96
C GLU A 299 21.53 -13.09 3.88
N GLN A 300 20.99 -12.54 4.98
CA GLN A 300 21.79 -11.84 5.99
C GLN A 300 22.79 -12.78 6.67
N ASN A 301 22.39 -14.03 6.96
CA ASN A 301 23.26 -15.03 7.57
C ASN A 301 24.42 -15.44 6.65
N GLY A 302 24.22 -15.37 5.33
CA GLY A 302 25.27 -15.58 4.33
C GLY A 302 26.48 -14.67 4.52
N VAL A 303 26.30 -13.49 5.12
CA VAL A 303 27.38 -12.53 5.41
C VAL A 303 28.35 -13.05 6.48
N PHE A 304 27.98 -14.03 7.30
CA PHE A 304 28.89 -14.63 8.30
C PHE A 304 29.66 -15.84 7.78
N LEU A 305 29.34 -16.33 6.58
CA LEU A 305 30.04 -17.45 5.98
C LEU A 305 31.43 -17.02 5.50
N VAL A 306 32.37 -17.97 5.56
CA VAL A 306 33.71 -17.80 4.99
C VAL A 306 33.58 -17.80 3.46
N PRO A 307 34.24 -16.87 2.74
CA PRO A 307 34.19 -16.87 1.28
C PRO A 307 34.77 -18.14 0.68
N VAL A 308 34.32 -18.47 -0.53
CA VAL A 308 34.89 -19.57 -1.31
C VAL A 308 36.38 -19.27 -1.58
N PRO A 309 37.31 -20.23 -1.42
CA PRO A 309 38.74 -20.00 -1.63
C PRO A 309 39.03 -19.32 -2.97
N GLY A 310 39.82 -18.25 -2.93
CA GLY A 310 40.17 -17.44 -4.10
C GLY A 310 39.10 -16.43 -4.55
N TYR A 311 37.93 -16.36 -3.89
CA TYR A 311 36.95 -15.29 -4.08
C TYR A 311 37.12 -14.19 -3.03
N ARG A 312 36.83 -12.94 -3.44
CA ARG A 312 36.73 -11.80 -2.52
C ARG A 312 35.26 -11.59 -2.14
N LYS A 313 35.00 -11.53 -0.84
CA LYS A 313 33.68 -11.20 -0.29
C LYS A 313 33.45 -9.70 -0.29
N ILE A 314 32.32 -9.27 -0.82
CA ILE A 314 31.88 -7.88 -0.86
C ILE A 314 30.52 -7.80 -0.15
N ILE A 315 30.44 -6.97 0.88
CA ILE A 315 29.24 -6.77 1.67
C ILE A 315 28.73 -5.36 1.39
N LEU A 316 27.56 -5.26 0.77
CA LEU A 316 26.91 -3.98 0.48
C LEU A 316 25.89 -3.70 1.58
N SER A 317 26.16 -2.76 2.48
CA SER A 317 25.38 -2.58 3.70
C SER A 317 24.93 -1.15 3.96
N THR A 318 23.87 -1.01 4.75
CA THR A 318 23.47 0.26 5.39
C THR A 318 24.15 0.40 6.76
N ASN A 319 23.69 1.33 7.60
CA ASN A 319 24.11 1.46 9.00
C ASN A 319 23.80 0.22 9.87
N ILE A 320 23.17 -0.83 9.32
CA ILE A 320 22.99 -2.10 10.03
C ILE A 320 24.33 -2.74 10.45
N ALA A 321 25.39 -2.60 9.64
CA ALA A 321 26.72 -3.09 9.94
C ALA A 321 27.55 -2.17 10.88
N GLU A 322 27.04 -0.98 11.21
CA GLU A 322 27.75 0.05 11.99
C GLU A 322 27.98 -0.32 13.45
N SER A 323 26.98 -0.97 14.09
CA SER A 323 26.99 -1.29 15.53
C SER A 323 26.77 -2.78 15.76
N SER A 324 25.61 -3.30 15.35
CA SER A 324 25.03 -4.56 15.87
C SER A 324 25.38 -5.84 15.11
N VAL A 325 26.09 -5.74 13.98
CA VAL A 325 26.55 -6.91 13.23
C VAL A 325 28.08 -6.87 13.15
N THR A 326 28.71 -7.92 13.65
CA THR A 326 30.17 -8.05 13.69
C THR A 326 30.62 -9.09 12.69
N VAL A 327 31.07 -8.63 11.52
CA VAL A 327 31.70 -9.51 10.52
C VAL A 327 33.19 -9.58 10.82
N PRO A 328 33.75 -10.76 11.12
CA PRO A 328 35.11 -10.86 11.67
C PRO A 328 36.21 -10.62 10.62
N ASP A 329 35.94 -10.88 9.34
CA ASP A 329 36.94 -10.95 8.25
C ASP A 329 37.09 -9.65 7.42
N VAL A 330 36.51 -8.52 7.87
CA VAL A 330 36.56 -7.25 7.14
C VAL A 330 37.94 -6.61 7.24
N LYS A 331 38.56 -6.34 6.09
CA LYS A 331 39.85 -5.63 5.98
C LYS A 331 39.73 -4.25 5.34
N TYR A 332 38.79 -4.10 4.40
CA TYR A 332 38.55 -2.83 3.68
C TYR A 332 37.16 -2.31 3.97
N VAL A 333 37.06 -1.02 4.31
CA VAL A 333 35.79 -0.29 4.43
C VAL A 333 35.76 0.80 3.37
N ILE A 334 34.69 0.85 2.57
CA ILE A 334 34.38 1.95 1.66
C ILE A 334 33.15 2.67 2.22
N ASP A 335 33.31 3.93 2.60
CA ASP A 335 32.27 4.73 3.26
C ASP A 335 31.87 5.91 2.38
N PHE A 336 30.65 5.89 1.86
CA PHE A 336 30.06 7.02 1.14
C PHE A 336 29.68 8.17 2.09
N CYS A 337 29.82 7.99 3.41
CA CYS A 337 29.51 8.99 4.44
C CYS A 337 28.05 9.46 4.43
N LEU A 338 27.15 8.69 3.82
CA LEU A 338 25.71 8.98 3.76
C LEU A 338 24.92 8.01 4.62
N VAL A 339 23.72 8.44 5.00
CA VAL A 339 22.73 7.64 5.73
C VAL A 339 21.32 8.10 5.37
N ARG A 340 20.34 7.19 5.41
CA ARG A 340 18.92 7.58 5.39
C ARG A 340 18.41 7.75 6.81
N GLN A 341 17.91 8.94 7.12
CA GLN A 341 17.34 9.27 8.43
C GLN A 341 15.88 9.64 8.31
N LEU A 342 15.09 9.17 9.29
CA LEU A 342 13.71 9.57 9.46
C LEU A 342 13.70 10.97 10.10
N VAL A 343 13.05 11.91 9.42
CA VAL A 343 12.90 13.29 9.84
C VAL A 343 11.41 13.61 9.85
N CYS A 344 10.96 14.35 10.85
CA CYS A 344 9.61 14.89 10.87
C CYS A 344 9.58 16.27 10.24
N ASP A 345 8.65 16.50 9.31
CA ASP A 345 8.42 17.83 8.74
C ASP A 345 7.86 18.77 9.81
N LYS A 346 8.45 19.97 9.97
CA LYS A 346 8.06 20.89 11.04
C LYS A 346 6.65 21.48 10.84
N GLU A 347 6.20 21.57 9.59
CA GLU A 347 4.88 22.09 9.24
C GLU A 347 3.81 21.01 9.42
N THR A 348 3.93 19.88 8.70
CA THR A 348 2.85 18.87 8.68
C THR A 348 2.99 17.78 9.75
N ASN A 349 4.13 17.70 10.45
CA ASN A 349 4.48 16.59 11.35
C ASN A 349 4.43 15.21 10.65
N TYR A 350 4.51 15.19 9.32
CA TYR A 350 4.61 13.94 8.55
C TYR A 350 6.04 13.45 8.53
N ARG A 351 6.18 12.13 8.55
CA ARG A 351 7.48 11.47 8.45
C ARG A 351 8.00 11.54 7.01
N CYS A 352 9.28 11.86 6.88
CA CYS A 352 10.03 11.87 5.63
C CYS A 352 11.33 11.09 5.83
N LEU A 353 11.65 10.18 4.91
CA LEU A 353 12.95 9.52 4.90
C LEU A 353 13.91 10.28 3.97
N ARG A 354 14.85 11.02 4.55
CA ARG A 354 15.80 11.85 3.80
C ARG A 354 17.20 11.22 3.81
N ILE A 355 17.92 11.38 2.70
CA ILE A 355 19.36 11.10 2.67
C ILE A 355 20.05 12.29 3.31
N THR A 356 20.94 12.02 4.26
CA THR A 356 21.75 13.02 4.94
C THR A 356 23.19 12.52 5.08
N TRP A 357 24.11 13.43 5.36
CA TRP A 357 25.46 13.07 5.77
C TRP A 357 25.44 12.37 7.13
N ALA A 358 26.20 11.28 7.24
CA ALA A 358 26.43 10.59 8.50
C ALA A 358 27.39 11.41 9.37
N SER A 359 27.25 11.33 10.69
CA SER A 359 28.13 12.06 11.61
C SER A 359 29.54 11.46 11.63
N LYS A 360 30.55 12.27 12.00
CA LYS A 360 31.93 11.79 12.19
C LYS A 360 31.97 10.62 13.17
N THR A 361 31.16 10.68 14.23
CA THR A 361 31.03 9.57 15.19
C THR A 361 30.58 8.27 14.51
N SER A 362 29.51 8.29 13.71
CA SER A 362 29.05 7.12 12.95
C SER A 362 30.11 6.63 11.96
N CYS A 363 30.68 7.54 11.19
CA CYS A 363 31.74 7.26 10.23
C CYS A 363 33.02 6.68 10.88
N ASN A 364 33.32 7.04 12.12
CA ASN A 364 34.41 6.45 12.90
C ASN A 364 34.08 5.04 13.41
N GLN A 365 32.81 4.73 13.69
CA GLN A 365 32.37 3.37 13.99
C GLN A 365 32.46 2.46 12.76
N ARG A 366 32.07 2.97 11.58
CA ARG A 366 32.23 2.30 10.28
C ARG A 366 33.69 1.96 10.01
N ARG A 367 34.59 2.94 10.20
CA ARG A 367 36.04 2.75 10.12
C ARG A 367 36.53 1.61 11.04
N GLY A 368 36.08 1.60 12.29
CA GLY A 368 36.44 0.58 13.29
C GLY A 368 36.09 -0.86 12.90
N ARG A 369 35.31 -1.08 11.83
CA ARG A 369 35.00 -2.42 11.30
C ARG A 369 36.18 -3.06 10.57
N ALA A 370 37.15 -2.28 10.08
CA ALA A 370 38.32 -2.79 9.35
C ALA A 370 39.49 -3.26 10.27
N GLY A 371 39.58 -2.79 11.52
CA GLY A 371 40.75 -3.01 12.39
C GLY A 371 40.59 -4.09 13.46
N ARG A 372 39.78 -5.13 13.19
CA ARG A 372 39.40 -6.13 14.21
C ARG A 372 40.33 -7.34 14.27
N VAL A 373 40.80 -7.80 13.13
CA VAL A 373 41.61 -9.03 13.00
C VAL A 373 43.02 -8.75 12.48
N SER A 374 43.22 -7.65 11.77
CA SER A 374 44.49 -7.28 11.16
C SER A 374 44.50 -5.77 10.88
N LYS A 375 45.62 -5.27 10.31
CA LYS A 375 45.71 -3.89 9.80
C LYS A 375 44.61 -3.67 8.76
N GLY A 376 43.79 -2.64 8.99
CA GLY A 376 42.63 -2.31 8.17
C GLY A 376 42.80 -1.04 7.37
N PHE A 377 41.91 -0.82 6.39
CA PHE A 377 41.90 0.37 5.54
C PHE A 377 40.48 0.92 5.41
N CYS A 378 40.32 2.23 5.51
CA CYS A 378 39.04 2.93 5.36
C CYS A 378 39.13 4.02 4.29
N TYR A 379 38.29 3.92 3.27
CA TYR A 379 38.21 4.85 2.16
C TYR A 379 36.93 5.67 2.27
N ARG A 380 37.06 6.97 2.52
CA ARG A 380 35.94 7.90 2.63
C ARG A 380 35.75 8.58 1.28
N LEU A 381 34.57 8.43 0.69
CA LEU A 381 34.25 9.04 -0.61
C LEU A 381 33.76 10.49 -0.46
N VAL A 382 34.48 11.27 0.35
CA VAL A 382 34.35 12.72 0.52
C VAL A 382 35.75 13.33 0.54
N SER A 383 35.88 14.62 0.19
CA SER A 383 37.18 15.29 0.31
C SER A 383 37.54 15.54 1.76
N ARG A 384 38.83 15.64 2.06
CA ARG A 384 39.31 15.95 3.41
C ARG A 384 38.78 17.28 3.94
N HIS A 385 38.75 18.31 3.10
CA HIS A 385 38.18 19.62 3.43
C HIS A 385 36.70 19.50 3.82
N PHE A 386 35.90 18.77 3.04
CA PHE A 386 34.48 18.55 3.34
C PHE A 386 34.28 17.77 4.64
N TRP A 387 35.12 16.76 4.90
CA TRP A 387 35.10 16.01 6.16
C TRP A 387 35.37 16.89 7.38
N GLU A 388 36.35 17.79 7.31
CA GLU A 388 36.74 18.62 8.45
C GLU A 388 35.69 19.69 8.80
N HIS A 389 35.06 20.31 7.78
CA HIS A 389 34.20 21.49 7.96
C HIS A 389 32.69 21.24 7.82
N GLU A 390 32.24 20.29 6.99
CA GLU A 390 30.82 20.12 6.65
C GLU A 390 30.17 18.92 7.33
N ILE A 391 30.93 17.85 7.61
CA ILE A 391 30.41 16.65 8.27
C ILE A 391 30.18 16.92 9.78
N PRO A 392 28.95 16.73 10.31
CA PRO A 392 28.65 17.00 11.71
C PRO A 392 29.35 15.99 12.64
N ASP A 393 29.80 16.44 13.81
CA ASP A 393 30.52 15.55 14.74
C ASP A 393 29.62 14.45 15.33
N PHE A 394 28.36 14.80 15.65
CA PHE A 394 27.38 13.95 16.31
C PHE A 394 26.06 13.90 15.56
N THR A 395 25.35 12.79 15.72
CA THR A 395 23.98 12.63 15.21
C THR A 395 23.00 13.33 16.15
N ILE A 396 22.01 14.04 15.60
CA ILE A 396 20.92 14.64 16.39
C ILE A 396 20.12 13.50 17.07
N PRO A 397 19.93 13.53 18.41
CA PRO A 397 19.18 12.52 19.15
C PRO A 397 17.79 12.31 18.56
N GLU A 398 17.33 11.05 18.49
CA GLU A 398 16.06 10.71 17.84
C GLU A 398 14.87 11.41 18.47
N MET A 399 14.87 11.57 19.80
CA MET A 399 13.83 12.27 20.56
C MET A 399 13.57 13.72 20.08
N LEU A 400 14.52 14.38 19.41
CA LEU A 400 14.36 15.73 18.87
C LEU A 400 13.79 15.78 17.45
N ARG A 401 13.64 14.63 16.81
CA ARG A 401 13.31 14.52 15.38
C ARG A 401 12.25 13.45 15.06
N SER A 402 11.81 12.69 16.05
CA SER A 402 10.73 11.70 15.95
C SER A 402 9.42 12.21 16.59
N PRO A 403 8.25 11.72 16.13
CA PRO A 403 6.98 12.00 16.79
C PRO A 403 6.91 11.38 18.19
N LEU A 404 6.59 12.18 19.20
CA LEU A 404 6.66 11.82 20.62
C LEU A 404 5.43 11.05 21.16
N ALA A 405 4.48 10.67 20.29
CA ALA A 405 3.14 10.25 20.71
C ALA A 405 3.15 8.99 21.59
N SER A 406 3.95 7.98 21.21
CA SER A 406 4.11 6.75 22.00
C SER A 406 4.81 7.02 23.34
N THR A 407 5.87 7.85 23.32
CA THR A 407 6.58 8.26 24.54
C THR A 407 5.66 9.02 25.50
N LEU A 408 4.81 9.92 25.00
CA LEU A 408 3.85 10.66 25.81
C LEU A 408 2.80 9.78 26.48
N LEU A 409 2.30 8.73 25.80
CA LEU A 409 1.42 7.75 26.44
C LEU A 409 2.12 6.97 27.56
N LYS A 410 3.40 6.60 27.37
CA LYS A 410 4.19 5.95 28.43
C LYS A 410 4.44 6.90 29.61
N VAL A 411 4.68 8.20 29.36
CA VAL A 411 4.75 9.23 30.42
C VAL A 411 3.44 9.28 31.21
N LYS A 412 2.30 9.24 30.53
CA LYS A 412 0.98 9.22 31.18
C LYS A 412 0.75 7.95 32.01
N LEU A 413 1.20 6.79 31.54
CA LEU A 413 1.14 5.55 32.33
C LEU A 413 2.02 5.60 33.59
N LEU A 414 3.21 6.21 33.51
CA LEU A 414 4.11 6.35 34.65
C LEU A 414 3.47 7.15 35.79
N ASP A 415 2.65 8.15 35.47
CA ASP A 415 1.92 9.00 36.43
C ASP A 415 2.88 9.73 37.40
N MET A 416 3.87 10.43 36.82
CA MET A 416 4.94 11.13 37.56
C MET A 416 4.98 12.64 37.30
N GLY A 417 3.82 13.24 36.98
CA GLY A 417 3.66 14.64 36.64
C GLY A 417 3.10 14.85 35.22
N ASP A 418 2.90 16.12 34.87
CA ASP A 418 2.48 16.51 33.52
C ASP A 418 3.59 16.21 32.48
N PRO A 419 3.24 16.00 31.21
CA PRO A 419 4.23 15.58 30.24
C PRO A 419 5.35 16.58 29.96
N ARG A 420 5.08 17.89 30.05
CA ARG A 420 6.10 18.92 29.84
C ARG A 420 7.13 18.88 30.97
N SER A 421 6.68 18.84 32.22
CA SER A 421 7.60 18.79 33.37
C SER A 421 8.45 17.51 33.36
N VAL A 422 7.88 16.37 33.01
CA VAL A 422 8.63 15.11 32.92
C VAL A 422 9.68 15.17 31.80
N LEU A 423 9.29 15.48 30.56
CA LEU A 423 10.20 15.45 29.40
C LEU A 423 11.27 16.57 29.44
N SER A 424 10.99 17.68 30.13
CA SER A 424 11.99 18.73 30.40
C SER A 424 13.23 18.22 31.16
N THR A 425 13.10 17.08 31.86
CA THR A 425 14.19 16.45 32.62
C THR A 425 14.94 15.35 31.87
N ALA A 426 14.62 15.13 30.58
CA ALA A 426 15.35 14.22 29.71
C ALA A 426 16.80 14.64 29.49
N LEU A 427 17.63 13.72 28.98
CA LEU A 427 19.05 13.98 28.69
C LEU A 427 19.21 15.16 27.72
N THR A 428 18.46 15.13 26.63
CA THR A 428 18.27 16.28 25.74
C THR A 428 16.76 16.50 25.56
N PRO A 429 16.18 17.51 26.23
CA PRO A 429 14.73 17.74 26.20
C PRO A 429 14.20 18.07 24.80
N PRO A 430 13.04 17.51 24.40
CA PRO A 430 12.37 17.90 23.16
C PRO A 430 11.83 19.33 23.25
N ASN A 431 11.56 19.93 22.08
CA ASN A 431 10.94 21.25 22.02
C ASN A 431 9.53 21.23 22.65
N LEU A 432 9.21 22.25 23.44
CA LEU A 432 7.90 22.39 24.08
C LEU A 432 6.76 22.38 23.06
N ASN A 433 6.94 23.04 21.91
CA ASN A 433 5.93 23.07 20.84
C ASN A 433 5.64 21.66 20.29
N ASP A 434 6.66 20.80 20.19
CA ASP A 434 6.49 19.42 19.71
C ASP A 434 5.72 18.58 20.72
N ILE A 435 5.97 18.77 22.03
CA ILE A 435 5.19 18.14 23.11
C ILE A 435 3.73 18.57 23.01
N GLU A 436 3.48 19.88 22.90
CA GLU A 436 2.13 20.46 22.83
C GLU A 436 1.35 19.93 21.64
N ARG A 437 1.95 20.02 20.44
CA ARG A 437 1.33 19.50 19.21
C ARG A 437 1.04 18.01 19.34
N THR A 438 1.94 17.24 19.94
CA THR A 438 1.72 15.81 20.12
C THR A 438 0.60 15.50 21.11
N VAL A 439 0.43 16.31 22.17
CA VAL A 439 -0.73 16.21 23.07
C VAL A 439 -2.03 16.46 22.30
N LEU A 440 -2.07 17.46 21.42
CA LEU A 440 -3.23 17.71 20.57
C LEU A 440 -3.50 16.54 19.61
N GLN A 441 -2.47 15.96 19.00
CA GLN A 441 -2.63 14.76 18.17
C GLN A 441 -3.19 13.57 18.96
N LEU A 442 -2.73 13.35 20.20
CA LEU A 442 -3.28 12.31 21.08
C LEU A 442 -4.74 12.57 21.46
N LYS A 443 -5.15 13.83 21.62
CA LYS A 443 -6.56 14.23 21.78
C LYS A 443 -7.37 13.91 20.52
N GLN A 444 -6.83 14.19 19.32
CA GLN A 444 -7.50 13.88 18.05
C GLN A 444 -7.68 12.38 17.82
N ILE A 445 -6.67 11.58 18.15
CA ILE A 445 -6.78 10.11 18.08
C ILE A 445 -7.86 9.60 19.05
N GLY A 446 -8.11 10.33 20.15
CA GLY A 446 -9.01 9.95 21.24
C GLY A 446 -8.29 9.23 22.40
N ALA A 447 -6.95 9.26 22.41
CA ALA A 447 -6.13 8.67 23.47
C ALA A 447 -6.11 9.53 24.75
N LEU A 448 -6.29 10.84 24.60
CA LEU A 448 -6.44 11.79 25.68
C LEU A 448 -7.80 12.49 25.59
N SER A 449 -8.39 12.86 26.73
CA SER A 449 -9.67 13.57 26.78
C SER A 449 -9.57 15.00 26.22
N VAL A 450 -10.65 15.46 25.56
CA VAL A 450 -10.74 16.78 24.92
C VAL A 450 -11.25 17.88 25.88
N GLN A 451 -11.66 17.55 27.11
CA GLN A 451 -12.42 18.44 28.01
C GLN A 451 -11.90 19.89 28.17
N SER A 452 -12.88 20.80 28.28
CA SER A 452 -12.84 22.24 28.04
C SER A 452 -12.36 23.13 29.21
N ASN A 453 -11.59 22.61 30.16
CA ASN A 453 -11.02 23.48 31.19
C ASN A 453 -9.74 24.14 30.64
N SER A 454 -9.78 25.46 30.43
CA SER A 454 -8.74 26.29 29.81
C SER A 454 -7.34 26.14 30.44
N GLN A 455 -7.24 25.64 31.67
CA GLN A 455 -5.97 25.37 32.35
C GLN A 455 -5.26 24.07 31.88
N ARG A 456 -5.93 23.15 31.17
CA ARG A 456 -5.36 21.87 30.69
C ARG A 456 -5.35 21.74 29.15
N GLN A 457 -5.16 22.84 28.41
CA GLN A 457 -5.10 22.75 26.93
C GLN A 457 -3.99 21.80 26.46
N PHE A 458 -2.83 21.88 27.11
CA PHE A 458 -1.62 21.12 26.77
C PHE A 458 -1.43 19.89 27.66
N ASP A 459 -2.52 19.42 28.28
CA ASP A 459 -2.56 18.16 28.98
C ASP A 459 -3.91 17.44 28.78
N GLY A 460 -4.03 16.18 29.18
CA GLY A 460 -5.28 15.44 29.10
C GLY A 460 -5.29 14.20 29.99
N GLU A 461 -6.49 13.75 30.36
CA GLU A 461 -6.66 12.49 31.07
C GLU A 461 -6.62 11.33 30.08
N LEU A 462 -6.04 10.21 30.50
CA LEU A 462 -5.88 9.02 29.68
C LEU A 462 -7.23 8.29 29.54
N THR A 463 -7.76 8.21 28.32
CA THR A 463 -9.02 7.50 28.04
C THR A 463 -8.85 5.98 28.12
N PHE A 464 -9.95 5.21 28.03
CA PHE A 464 -9.87 3.74 27.86
C PHE A 464 -9.06 3.40 26.61
N LEU A 465 -9.37 4.05 25.47
CA LEU A 465 -8.61 3.89 24.24
C LEU A 465 -7.12 4.16 24.48
N GLY A 466 -6.77 5.29 25.10
CA GLY A 466 -5.38 5.64 25.40
C GLY A 466 -4.63 4.59 26.23
N ARG A 467 -5.31 3.95 27.19
CA ARG A 467 -4.74 2.81 27.95
C ARG A 467 -4.49 1.60 27.07
N VAL A 468 -5.46 1.21 26.24
CA VAL A 468 -5.29 0.09 25.32
C VAL A 468 -4.11 0.35 24.40
N LEU A 469 -4.06 1.52 23.76
CA LEU A 469 -2.97 1.93 22.87
C LEU A 469 -1.59 1.83 23.53
N ALA A 470 -1.48 2.27 24.79
CA ALA A 470 -0.21 2.25 25.51
C ALA A 470 0.30 0.83 25.87
N HIS A 471 -0.58 -0.19 25.86
CA HIS A 471 -0.22 -1.58 26.13
C HIS A 471 0.06 -2.42 24.88
N LEU A 472 -0.36 -1.95 23.70
CA LEU A 472 -0.20 -2.67 22.44
C LEU A 472 1.14 -2.33 21.77
N PRO A 473 1.86 -3.32 21.21
CA PRO A 473 3.15 -3.12 20.53
C PRO A 473 2.97 -2.72 19.05
N VAL A 474 2.03 -1.82 18.76
CA VAL A 474 1.67 -1.37 17.40
C VAL A 474 1.57 0.16 17.34
N ASP A 475 1.53 0.71 16.12
CA ASP A 475 1.26 2.14 15.95
C ASP A 475 -0.12 2.54 16.53
N LEU A 476 -0.24 3.78 17.00
CA LEU A 476 -1.44 4.26 17.71
C LEU A 476 -2.71 4.16 16.85
N GLN A 477 -2.62 4.40 15.54
CA GLN A 477 -3.77 4.27 14.64
C GLN A 477 -4.19 2.80 14.44
N LEU A 478 -3.23 1.88 14.42
CA LEU A 478 -3.50 0.43 14.37
C LEU A 478 -4.11 -0.08 15.68
N GLY A 479 -3.68 0.45 16.82
CA GLY A 479 -4.33 0.15 18.09
C GLY A 479 -5.77 0.66 18.14
N LYS A 480 -6.05 1.83 17.54
CA LYS A 480 -7.42 2.37 17.40
C LYS A 480 -8.26 1.49 16.47
N LEU A 481 -7.67 1.00 15.38
CA LEU A 481 -8.30 0.04 14.47
C LEU A 481 -8.74 -1.23 15.20
N ILE A 482 -7.91 -1.78 16.08
CA ILE A 482 -8.26 -2.97 16.89
C ILE A 482 -9.49 -2.68 17.78
N VAL A 483 -9.52 -1.53 18.45
CA VAL A 483 -10.65 -1.14 19.30
C VAL A 483 -11.93 -0.96 18.46
N PHE A 484 -11.85 -0.31 17.30
CA PHE A 484 -13.00 -0.22 16.38
C PHE A 484 -13.42 -1.56 15.79
N GLY A 485 -12.47 -2.46 15.55
CA GLY A 485 -12.75 -3.85 15.22
C GLY A 485 -13.58 -4.54 16.29
N HIS A 486 -13.29 -4.29 17.57
CA HIS A 486 -14.13 -4.77 18.66
C HIS A 486 -15.51 -4.10 18.66
N VAL A 487 -15.59 -2.78 18.55
CA VAL A 487 -16.87 -2.03 18.57
C VAL A 487 -17.83 -2.49 17.47
N PHE A 488 -17.33 -2.68 16.24
CA PHE A 488 -18.15 -3.01 15.08
C PHE A 488 -18.24 -4.53 14.79
N GLY A 489 -17.57 -5.37 15.59
CA GLY A 489 -17.60 -6.83 15.44
C GLY A 489 -16.76 -7.37 14.26
N CYS A 490 -15.68 -6.69 13.90
CA CYS A 490 -14.67 -7.11 12.91
C CYS A 490 -13.25 -7.20 13.53
N LEU A 491 -13.17 -7.66 14.78
CA LEU A 491 -11.94 -7.68 15.58
C LEU A 491 -10.86 -8.59 14.96
N GLU A 492 -11.24 -9.75 14.41
CA GLU A 492 -10.28 -10.67 13.79
C GLU A 492 -9.56 -10.01 12.61
N GLU A 493 -10.32 -9.40 11.69
CA GLU A 493 -9.78 -8.71 10.53
C GLU A 493 -8.90 -7.54 10.94
N CYS A 494 -9.32 -6.76 11.93
CA CYS A 494 -8.54 -5.62 12.44
C CYS A 494 -7.23 -6.06 13.12
N LEU A 495 -7.22 -7.18 13.83
CA LEU A 495 -6.00 -7.77 14.39
C LEU A 495 -5.03 -8.24 13.30
N ILE A 496 -5.55 -8.86 12.23
CA ILE A 496 -4.75 -9.27 11.07
C ILE A 496 -4.13 -8.04 10.39
N ILE A 497 -4.91 -6.97 10.18
CA ILE A 497 -4.41 -5.73 9.59
C ILE A 497 -3.33 -5.11 10.48
N ALA A 498 -3.59 -4.99 11.78
CA ALA A 498 -2.63 -4.42 12.73
C ALA A 498 -1.32 -5.22 12.78
N ALA A 499 -1.40 -6.56 12.79
CA ALA A 499 -0.22 -7.43 12.75
C ALA A 499 0.55 -7.29 11.43
N SER A 500 -0.17 -7.24 10.30
CA SER A 500 0.43 -7.14 8.96
C SER A 500 1.17 -5.81 8.76
N LEU A 501 0.57 -4.70 9.17
CA LEU A 501 1.13 -3.35 8.99
C LEU A 501 2.21 -2.98 10.02
N SER A 502 2.23 -3.64 11.18
CA SER A 502 3.30 -3.45 12.18
C SER A 502 4.61 -4.11 11.78
N LEU A 503 4.54 -5.07 10.84
CA LEU A 503 5.68 -5.77 10.27
C LEU A 503 5.87 -5.34 8.81
N LYS A 504 6.86 -5.95 8.14
CA LYS A 504 7.04 -5.74 6.70
C LYS A 504 5.99 -6.55 5.95
N SER A 505 5.49 -5.99 4.85
CA SER A 505 4.55 -6.67 3.95
C SER A 505 5.05 -8.08 3.62
N PHE A 506 4.14 -9.06 3.75
CA PHE A 506 4.41 -10.44 3.35
C PHE A 506 4.18 -10.68 1.86
N PHE A 507 3.61 -9.71 1.12
CA PHE A 507 3.57 -9.78 -0.34
C PHE A 507 4.98 -9.58 -0.91
N ALA A 508 5.41 -10.52 -1.74
CA ALA A 508 6.63 -10.41 -2.49
C ALA A 508 6.39 -9.57 -3.76
N MET A 509 7.21 -8.54 -3.95
CA MET A 509 7.28 -7.77 -5.20
C MET A 509 8.70 -7.85 -5.79
N PRO A 510 9.14 -9.02 -6.32
CA PRO A 510 10.46 -9.15 -6.92
C PRO A 510 10.60 -8.17 -8.08
N SER A 511 11.75 -7.51 -8.23
CA SER A 511 11.97 -6.49 -9.28
C SER A 511 11.71 -7.01 -10.70
N LEU A 512 12.02 -8.27 -10.97
CA LEU A 512 11.79 -8.93 -12.26
C LEU A 512 10.35 -9.45 -12.46
N GLN A 513 9.53 -9.51 -11.40
CA GLN A 513 8.18 -10.09 -11.42
C GLN A 513 7.14 -9.19 -10.72
N GLN A 514 7.33 -7.87 -10.77
CA GLN A 514 6.43 -6.92 -10.09
C GLN A 514 4.97 -7.05 -10.54
N LEU A 515 4.73 -7.29 -11.84
CA LEU A 515 3.37 -7.49 -12.37
C LEU A 515 2.69 -8.75 -11.78
N ALA A 516 3.44 -9.82 -11.55
CA ALA A 516 2.90 -11.04 -10.94
C ALA A 516 2.52 -10.80 -9.47
N GLY A 517 3.38 -10.12 -8.71
CA GLY A 517 3.08 -9.72 -7.33
C GLY A 517 1.86 -8.80 -7.23
N TYR A 518 1.74 -7.83 -8.13
CA TYR A 518 0.58 -6.94 -8.21
C TYR A 518 -0.70 -7.68 -8.55
N ARG A 519 -0.66 -8.58 -9.55
CA ARG A 519 -1.79 -9.43 -9.92
C ARG A 519 -2.25 -10.32 -8.77
N SER A 520 -1.31 -10.89 -8.03
CA SER A 520 -1.63 -11.66 -6.82
C SER A 520 -2.33 -10.79 -5.76
N LYS A 521 -1.77 -9.61 -5.45
CA LYS A 521 -2.38 -8.68 -4.48
C LYS A 521 -3.79 -8.25 -4.90
N LEU A 522 -4.01 -7.95 -6.19
CA LEU A 522 -5.34 -7.66 -6.75
C LEU A 522 -6.31 -8.85 -6.61
N SER A 523 -5.85 -10.07 -6.86
CA SER A 523 -6.67 -11.28 -6.70
C SER A 523 -7.16 -11.44 -5.26
N PHE A 524 -6.27 -11.28 -4.27
CA PHE A 524 -6.65 -11.31 -2.86
C PHE A 524 -7.55 -10.14 -2.46
N ALA A 525 -7.52 -9.03 -3.18
CA ALA A 525 -8.42 -7.91 -2.93
C ALA A 525 -9.87 -8.19 -3.33
N GLN A 526 -10.16 -9.22 -4.13
CA GLN A 526 -11.53 -9.65 -4.51
C GLN A 526 -12.42 -8.49 -5.01
N ASN A 527 -11.92 -7.72 -5.99
CA ASN A 527 -12.59 -6.54 -6.56
C ASN A 527 -12.87 -5.41 -5.54
N VAL A 528 -12.20 -5.43 -4.39
CA VAL A 528 -12.18 -4.28 -3.48
C VAL A 528 -10.90 -3.49 -3.71
N PRO A 529 -10.98 -2.21 -4.04
CA PRO A 529 -9.81 -1.33 -4.14
C PRO A 529 -9.22 -1.01 -2.76
N SER A 530 -8.70 -2.02 -2.05
CA SER A 530 -8.17 -1.91 -0.68
C SER A 530 -7.00 -2.86 -0.42
N ASP A 531 -5.84 -2.28 -0.09
CA ASP A 531 -4.65 -3.02 0.36
C ASP A 531 -4.90 -3.81 1.64
N LEU A 532 -5.62 -3.21 2.60
CA LEU A 532 -5.91 -3.79 3.91
C LEU A 532 -6.74 -5.08 3.80
N ILE A 533 -7.75 -5.10 2.93
CA ILE A 533 -8.58 -6.28 2.67
C ILE A 533 -7.78 -7.37 1.96
N ALA A 534 -6.87 -7.01 1.05
CA ALA A 534 -5.97 -7.98 0.42
C ALA A 534 -5.07 -8.69 1.45
N PHE A 535 -4.55 -7.96 2.46
CA PHE A 535 -3.81 -8.58 3.57
C PHE A 535 -4.69 -9.55 4.37
N VAL A 536 -5.91 -9.14 4.72
CA VAL A 536 -6.86 -10.00 5.46
C VAL A 536 -7.15 -11.28 4.69
N ASN A 537 -7.51 -11.17 3.42
CA ASN A 537 -7.89 -12.32 2.60
C ASN A 537 -6.71 -13.27 2.36
N ALA A 538 -5.51 -12.74 2.10
CA ALA A 538 -4.31 -13.56 1.95
C ALA A 538 -3.92 -14.28 3.23
N PHE A 539 -4.00 -13.60 4.39
CA PHE A 539 -3.74 -14.21 5.69
C PHE A 539 -4.77 -15.29 6.02
N LYS A 540 -6.07 -15.00 5.87
CA LYS A 540 -7.15 -15.97 6.12
C LYS A 540 -7.02 -17.18 5.20
N ALA A 541 -6.66 -17.01 3.93
CA ALA A 541 -6.43 -18.12 3.01
C ALA A 541 -5.30 -19.04 3.50
N TRP A 542 -4.13 -18.47 3.81
CA TRP A 542 -2.99 -19.24 4.34
C TRP A 542 -3.29 -19.91 5.68
N TYR A 543 -3.85 -19.16 6.63
CA TYR A 543 -4.16 -19.64 7.98
C TYR A 543 -5.18 -20.79 7.95
N THR A 544 -6.22 -20.65 7.13
CA THR A 544 -7.25 -21.70 6.95
C THR A 544 -6.69 -22.95 6.30
N SER A 545 -5.88 -22.82 5.23
CA SER A 545 -5.26 -23.99 4.57
C SER A 545 -4.26 -24.71 5.50
N ARG A 546 -3.57 -23.99 6.39
CA ARG A 546 -2.77 -24.61 7.45
C ARG A 546 -3.64 -25.35 8.46
N ALA A 547 -4.75 -24.76 8.90
CA ALA A 547 -5.68 -25.38 9.85
C ALA A 547 -6.33 -26.67 9.28
N LYS A 548 -6.69 -26.68 8.00
CA LYS A 548 -7.22 -27.86 7.29
C LYS A 548 -6.18 -28.96 7.06
N GLY A 549 -4.90 -28.63 7.19
CA GLY A 549 -3.79 -29.56 7.01
C GLY A 549 -3.22 -29.63 5.59
N GLU A 550 -3.70 -28.79 4.66
CA GLU A 550 -3.26 -28.72 3.27
C GLU A 550 -1.81 -28.22 3.15
N LEU A 551 -1.37 -27.36 4.08
CA LEU A 551 -0.03 -26.76 4.12
C LEU A 551 0.80 -27.30 5.31
N ARG A 552 0.69 -28.59 5.62
CA ARG A 552 1.47 -29.22 6.71
C ARG A 552 2.93 -29.43 6.34
N HIS A 553 3.20 -29.85 5.10
CA HIS A 553 4.57 -30.06 4.67
C HIS A 553 5.22 -28.73 4.27
N PRO A 554 6.47 -28.46 4.71
CA PRO A 554 7.17 -27.23 4.37
C PRO A 554 7.34 -26.97 2.87
N LYS A 555 7.31 -28.02 2.04
CA LYS A 555 7.38 -27.92 0.58
C LYS A 555 6.10 -27.32 0.01
N ASP A 556 4.95 -27.88 0.37
CA ASP A 556 3.63 -27.44 -0.09
C ASP A 556 3.37 -25.99 0.34
N GLU A 557 3.73 -25.62 1.57
CA GLU A 557 3.63 -24.23 2.05
C GLU A 557 4.55 -23.28 1.26
N LEU A 558 5.77 -23.72 0.91
CA LEU A 558 6.69 -22.92 0.10
C LEU A 558 6.20 -22.76 -1.34
N GLU A 559 5.61 -23.81 -1.92
CA GLU A 559 5.02 -23.79 -3.26
C GLU A 559 3.81 -22.85 -3.30
N TRP A 560 2.90 -22.96 -2.33
CA TRP A 560 1.78 -22.04 -2.15
C TRP A 560 2.26 -20.58 -2.05
N GLY A 561 3.33 -20.33 -1.29
CA GLY A 561 3.95 -19.01 -1.18
C GLY A 561 4.50 -18.49 -2.51
N LYS A 562 5.11 -19.35 -3.34
CA LYS A 562 5.61 -18.96 -4.67
C LYS A 562 4.46 -18.64 -5.63
N GLU A 563 3.44 -19.48 -5.69
CA GLU A 563 2.28 -19.28 -6.57
C GLU A 563 1.53 -18.00 -6.24
N ASN A 564 1.39 -17.68 -4.96
CA ASN A 564 0.66 -16.51 -4.47
C ASN A 564 1.55 -15.28 -4.26
N CYS A 565 2.84 -15.32 -4.62
CA CYS A 565 3.80 -14.23 -4.36
C CYS A 565 3.80 -13.79 -2.87
N ILE A 566 3.81 -14.73 -1.93
CA ILE A 566 3.82 -14.51 -0.48
C ILE A 566 5.09 -15.07 0.15
N GLN A 567 5.74 -14.26 0.99
CA GLN A 567 6.91 -14.67 1.77
C GLN A 567 6.48 -15.46 3.01
N ILE A 568 6.62 -16.78 2.97
CA ILE A 568 6.19 -17.70 4.04
C ILE A 568 6.75 -17.36 5.43
N LYS A 569 8.01 -16.92 5.48
CA LYS A 569 8.59 -16.48 6.77
C LYS A 569 7.86 -15.27 7.35
N ARG A 570 7.49 -14.29 6.52
CA ARG A 570 6.84 -13.05 6.95
C ARG A 570 5.40 -13.28 7.40
N ILE A 571 4.64 -14.07 6.66
CA ILE A 571 3.26 -14.38 7.04
C ILE A 571 3.20 -15.19 8.37
N ARG A 572 4.22 -16.03 8.65
CA ARG A 572 4.39 -16.67 9.97
C ARG A 572 4.69 -15.66 11.08
N GLU A 573 5.60 -14.70 10.85
CA GLU A 573 5.87 -13.60 11.81
C GLU A 573 4.59 -12.79 12.09
N VAL A 574 3.77 -12.53 11.07
CA VAL A 574 2.46 -11.88 11.21
C VAL A 574 1.49 -12.74 12.02
N ALA A 575 1.48 -14.06 11.81
CA ALA A 575 0.62 -14.96 12.58
C ALA A 575 1.00 -15.01 14.08
N GLU A 576 2.30 -15.01 14.38
CA GLU A 576 2.80 -14.93 15.76
C GLU A 576 2.38 -13.61 16.43
N LEU A 577 2.49 -12.48 15.72
CA LEU A 577 2.04 -11.18 16.23
C LEU A 577 0.52 -11.13 16.38
N PHE A 578 -0.24 -11.69 15.44
CA PHE A 578 -1.69 -11.79 15.52
C PHE A 578 -2.15 -12.53 16.79
N GLU A 579 -1.56 -13.69 17.11
CA GLU A 579 -1.89 -14.43 18.33
C GLU A 579 -1.49 -13.68 19.61
N ASP A 580 -0.35 -12.97 19.60
CA ASP A 580 0.04 -12.12 20.73
C ASP A 580 -0.91 -10.93 20.92
N LEU A 581 -1.28 -10.23 19.85
CA LEU A 581 -2.26 -9.14 19.91
C LEU A 581 -3.60 -9.65 20.43
N LYS A 582 -4.09 -10.79 19.90
CA LYS A 582 -5.30 -11.47 20.38
C LYS A 582 -5.24 -11.76 21.89
N LYS A 583 -4.08 -12.23 22.39
CA LYS A 583 -3.86 -12.46 23.84
C LYS A 583 -3.76 -11.18 24.67
N ARG A 584 -3.26 -10.09 24.10
CA ARG A 584 -3.18 -8.80 24.81
C ARG A 584 -4.54 -8.12 24.93
N VAL A 585 -5.32 -8.13 23.85
CA VAL A 585 -6.63 -7.48 23.82
C VAL A 585 -7.66 -8.21 24.69
N SER A 586 -7.50 -9.53 24.87
CA SER A 586 -8.37 -10.30 25.77
C SER A 586 -8.31 -9.84 27.23
N LYS A 587 -7.21 -9.22 27.67
CA LYS A 587 -7.11 -8.59 29.00
C LYS A 587 -8.07 -7.42 29.20
N PHE A 588 -8.58 -6.86 28.10
CA PHE A 588 -9.55 -5.78 28.08
C PHE A 588 -10.96 -6.29 27.73
N ASN A 589 -11.24 -7.58 27.90
CA ASN A 589 -12.51 -8.23 27.55
C ASN A 589 -12.87 -8.16 26.04
N MET A 590 -11.85 -7.99 25.18
CA MET A 590 -12.00 -8.05 23.72
C MET A 590 -11.67 -9.45 23.23
N HIS A 591 -12.69 -10.19 22.81
CA HIS A 591 -12.56 -11.57 22.33
C HIS A 591 -12.96 -11.70 20.87
N ILE A 592 -12.29 -12.60 20.14
CA ILE A 592 -12.70 -13.00 18.80
C ILE A 592 -13.88 -13.98 18.95
N SER A 593 -15.01 -13.63 18.35
CA SER A 593 -16.20 -14.48 18.33
C SER A 593 -15.93 -15.75 17.54
N SER A 594 -16.31 -16.91 18.10
CA SER A 594 -16.18 -18.22 17.42
C SER A 594 -17.25 -18.46 16.34
N SER A 595 -18.23 -17.55 16.22
CA SER A 595 -19.38 -17.64 15.31
C SER A 595 -19.34 -16.57 14.23
N SER A 596 -18.47 -16.70 13.23
CA SER A 596 -18.44 -15.67 12.16
C SER A 596 -17.78 -16.15 10.86
N ASN A 597 -18.15 -17.33 10.37
CA ASN A 597 -18.07 -17.51 8.92
C ASN A 597 -19.39 -16.95 8.35
N PRO A 598 -19.36 -15.88 7.53
CA PRO A 598 -20.57 -15.38 6.90
C PRO A 598 -21.23 -16.54 6.15
N THR A 599 -22.46 -16.86 6.55
CA THR A 599 -23.20 -18.02 6.05
C THR A 599 -23.75 -17.78 4.65
N ASP A 600 -23.86 -16.52 4.24
CA ASP A 600 -24.42 -16.10 2.96
C ASP A 600 -23.67 -14.91 2.33
N TYR A 601 -23.93 -14.68 1.05
CA TYR A 601 -23.32 -13.60 0.26
C TYR A 601 -23.56 -12.21 0.86
N THR A 602 -24.77 -11.98 1.37
CA THR A 602 -25.20 -10.69 1.94
C THR A 602 -24.41 -10.33 3.19
N SER A 603 -24.27 -11.27 4.14
CA SER A 603 -23.51 -11.04 5.37
C SER A 603 -22.03 -10.77 5.11
N LEU A 604 -21.43 -11.46 4.13
CA LEU A 604 -20.05 -11.22 3.73
C LEU A 604 -19.83 -9.77 3.27
N HIS A 605 -20.68 -9.26 2.38
CA HIS A 605 -20.57 -7.90 1.88
C HIS A 605 -20.88 -6.83 2.94
N LYS A 606 -21.90 -7.08 3.77
CA LYS A 606 -22.22 -6.21 4.93
C LYS A 606 -21.01 -6.08 5.86
N GLN A 607 -20.40 -7.21 6.23
CA GLN A 607 -19.22 -7.23 7.10
C GLN A 607 -18.02 -6.53 6.46
N ARG A 608 -17.84 -6.68 5.16
CA ARG A 608 -16.79 -5.99 4.39
C ARG A 608 -16.97 -4.48 4.43
N PHE A 609 -18.20 -3.98 4.25
CA PHE A 609 -18.51 -2.56 4.35
C PHE A 609 -18.22 -2.03 5.76
N ILE A 610 -18.67 -2.74 6.79
CA ILE A 610 -18.41 -2.39 8.19
C ILE A 610 -16.90 -2.32 8.47
N LEU A 611 -16.11 -3.25 7.94
CA LEU A 611 -14.65 -3.21 8.04
C LEU A 611 -14.06 -1.96 7.35
N GLN A 612 -14.55 -1.57 6.16
CA GLN A 612 -14.10 -0.33 5.50
C GLN A 612 -14.43 0.91 6.33
N VAL A 613 -15.58 0.94 7.01
CA VAL A 613 -15.94 2.02 7.93
C VAL A 613 -15.02 2.04 9.16
N ALA A 614 -14.73 0.88 9.76
CA ALA A 614 -13.80 0.77 10.89
C ALA A 614 -12.38 1.25 10.52
N ILE A 615 -11.91 0.88 9.31
CA ILE A 615 -10.68 1.39 8.71
C ILE A 615 -10.72 2.91 8.61
N ALA A 616 -11.78 3.47 8.02
CA ALA A 616 -11.92 4.92 7.88
C ALA A 616 -11.87 5.63 9.25
N GLY A 617 -12.60 5.13 10.25
CA GLY A 617 -12.59 5.72 11.58
C GLY A 617 -11.24 5.65 12.30
N ALA A 618 -10.50 4.56 12.12
CA ALA A 618 -9.19 4.37 12.77
C ALA A 618 -8.13 5.36 12.23
N PHE A 619 -8.19 5.65 10.93
CA PHE A 619 -7.22 6.49 10.24
C PHE A 619 -7.66 7.95 10.06
N PHE A 620 -8.75 8.40 10.71
CA PHE A 620 -9.07 9.84 10.77
C PHE A 620 -7.85 10.65 11.27
N PRO A 621 -7.42 11.75 10.62
CA PRO A 621 -8.05 12.44 9.48
C PRO A 621 -7.35 12.20 8.12
N ASN A 622 -6.71 11.04 7.90
CA ASN A 622 -5.97 10.70 6.67
C ASN A 622 -6.91 10.41 5.48
N TYR A 623 -7.75 11.38 5.12
CA TYR A 623 -8.77 11.31 4.09
C TYR A 623 -8.39 12.14 2.87
N PHE A 624 -8.71 11.58 1.70
CA PHE A 624 -8.39 12.16 0.42
C PHE A 624 -9.60 12.07 -0.50
N SER A 625 -9.93 13.16 -1.16
CA SER A 625 -11.02 13.22 -2.11
C SER A 625 -10.52 12.96 -3.53
N GLN A 626 -11.33 12.24 -4.30
CA GLN A 626 -11.08 12.00 -5.71
C GLN A 626 -11.24 13.32 -6.49
N GLY A 627 -10.26 13.64 -7.35
CA GLY A 627 -10.32 14.79 -8.25
C GLY A 627 -11.31 14.57 -9.40
N GLU A 628 -11.90 15.68 -9.87
CA GLU A 628 -12.81 15.69 -11.01
C GLU A 628 -12.12 15.34 -12.33
N ILE A 629 -12.87 14.76 -13.25
CA ILE A 629 -12.41 14.41 -14.60
C ILE A 629 -13.34 15.09 -15.59
N ASP A 630 -12.75 15.89 -16.49
CA ASP A 630 -13.47 16.44 -17.64
C ASP A 630 -13.78 15.31 -18.62
N GLU A 631 -15.02 14.83 -18.58
CA GLU A 631 -15.49 13.72 -19.38
C GLU A 631 -15.43 14.00 -20.89
N GLN A 632 -15.71 15.25 -21.29
CA GLN A 632 -15.69 15.64 -22.70
C GLN A 632 -14.26 15.60 -23.25
N LEU A 633 -13.29 16.11 -22.49
CA LEU A 633 -11.88 16.03 -22.86
C LEU A 633 -11.39 14.57 -22.87
N ALA A 634 -11.76 13.79 -21.85
CA ALA A 634 -11.36 12.40 -21.71
C ALA A 634 -11.87 11.52 -22.87
N SER A 635 -13.14 11.68 -23.26
CA SER A 635 -13.75 10.97 -24.40
C SER A 635 -13.06 11.32 -25.72
N LYS A 636 -12.80 12.61 -25.96
CA LYS A 636 -12.05 13.07 -27.15
C LYS A 636 -10.63 12.51 -27.20
N GLU A 637 -9.96 12.36 -26.05
CA GLU A 637 -8.62 11.79 -25.99
C GLU A 637 -8.60 10.27 -26.26
N LEU A 638 -9.65 9.52 -25.91
CA LEU A 638 -9.77 8.08 -26.17
C LEU A 638 -10.30 7.72 -27.55
N SER A 639 -10.69 8.70 -28.38
CA SER A 639 -11.26 8.49 -29.72
C SER A 639 -12.45 7.49 -29.73
N GLY A 640 -13.28 7.48 -28.68
CA GLY A 640 -14.47 6.62 -28.54
C GLY A 640 -14.20 5.16 -28.12
N ASN A 641 -12.99 4.84 -27.65
CA ASN A 641 -12.67 3.51 -27.10
C ASN A 641 -13.03 3.41 -25.61
N ASP A 642 -13.44 2.21 -25.16
CA ASP A 642 -13.84 1.97 -23.77
C ASP A 642 -12.66 2.12 -22.78
N PRO A 643 -12.71 3.07 -21.83
CA PRO A 643 -11.66 3.25 -20.81
C PRO A 643 -11.48 2.04 -19.89
N LYS A 644 -12.46 1.14 -19.79
CA LYS A 644 -12.42 -0.06 -18.93
C LYS A 644 -11.58 -1.18 -19.53
N THR A 645 -11.38 -1.17 -20.86
CA THR A 645 -10.66 -2.23 -21.59
C THR A 645 -9.45 -1.71 -22.37
N THR A 646 -9.29 -0.39 -22.49
CA THR A 646 -8.32 0.22 -23.41
C THR A 646 -7.31 1.12 -22.70
N ILE A 647 -6.05 1.06 -23.16
CA ILE A 647 -4.99 2.02 -22.81
C ILE A 647 -4.54 2.82 -24.03
N MET A 648 -4.05 4.04 -23.80
CA MET A 648 -3.54 4.92 -24.84
C MET A 648 -2.02 5.08 -24.76
N ILE A 649 -1.39 5.09 -25.93
CA ILE A 649 0.04 5.35 -26.16
C ILE A 649 0.17 6.56 -27.06
N ARG A 650 1.13 7.46 -26.77
CA ARG A 650 1.32 8.75 -27.46
C ARG A 650 2.72 8.88 -28.04
N ASN A 651 2.88 9.83 -28.97
CA ASN A 651 4.14 10.14 -29.66
C ASN A 651 4.63 8.98 -30.54
N LEU A 652 3.70 8.36 -31.27
CA LEU A 652 4.04 7.35 -32.26
C LEU A 652 4.54 8.00 -33.56
N PRO A 653 5.59 7.42 -34.18
CA PRO A 653 6.12 7.88 -35.46
C PRO A 653 5.19 7.57 -36.64
N PRO A 654 5.43 8.14 -37.83
CA PRO A 654 4.72 7.77 -39.06
C PRO A 654 4.76 6.25 -39.32
N PHE A 655 3.70 5.70 -39.92
CA PHE A 655 3.55 4.28 -40.24
C PHE A 655 3.67 3.34 -39.01
N ALA A 656 3.31 3.81 -37.82
CA ALA A 656 3.42 3.06 -36.56
C ALA A 656 2.70 1.69 -36.57
N PHE A 657 1.69 1.51 -37.43
CA PHE A 657 1.00 0.23 -37.59
C PHE A 657 1.94 -0.92 -37.98
N LEU A 658 3.09 -0.65 -38.59
CA LEU A 658 4.12 -1.66 -38.90
C LEU A 658 4.74 -2.28 -37.64
N CYS A 659 4.70 -1.57 -36.51
CA CYS A 659 5.30 -1.98 -35.24
C CYS A 659 4.29 -2.66 -34.30
N TYR A 660 3.07 -2.97 -34.74
CA TYR A 660 2.01 -3.51 -33.86
C TYR A 660 2.41 -4.79 -33.12
N LYS A 661 3.22 -5.68 -33.73
CA LYS A 661 3.74 -6.90 -33.09
C LYS A 661 4.65 -6.59 -31.90
N GLN A 662 5.40 -5.48 -31.95
CA GLN A 662 6.22 -5.03 -30.82
C GLN A 662 5.32 -4.55 -29.68
N LEU A 663 4.28 -3.75 -29.97
CA LEU A 663 3.29 -3.33 -28.97
C LEU A 663 2.57 -4.53 -28.35
N GLN A 664 2.13 -5.49 -29.16
CA GLN A 664 1.53 -6.74 -28.68
C GLN A 664 2.49 -7.50 -27.73
N SER A 665 3.77 -7.62 -28.10
CA SER A 665 4.77 -8.29 -27.27
C SER A 665 5.04 -7.54 -25.96
N LEU A 666 5.02 -6.21 -25.97
CA LEU A 666 5.23 -5.38 -24.78
C LEU A 666 4.14 -5.60 -23.71
N PHE A 667 2.88 -5.76 -24.14
CA PHE A 667 1.74 -5.93 -23.23
C PHE A 667 1.35 -7.38 -22.95
N ARG A 668 2.05 -8.37 -23.52
CA ARG A 668 1.78 -9.81 -23.31
C ARG A 668 1.76 -10.22 -21.84
N GLN A 669 2.59 -9.60 -21.00
CA GLN A 669 2.63 -9.87 -19.56
C GLN A 669 1.48 -9.21 -18.78
N CYS A 670 0.83 -8.19 -19.36
CA CYS A 670 -0.31 -7.50 -18.75
C CYS A 670 -1.59 -8.30 -19.00
N GLY A 671 -1.78 -8.81 -20.22
CA GLY A 671 -2.95 -9.59 -20.63
C GLY A 671 -2.95 -9.93 -22.11
N GLN A 672 -4.02 -10.60 -22.57
CA GLN A 672 -4.20 -10.88 -23.99
C GLN A 672 -4.76 -9.64 -24.69
N VAL A 673 -4.01 -9.09 -25.66
CA VAL A 673 -4.43 -7.96 -26.49
C VAL A 673 -5.49 -8.43 -27.50
N LYS A 674 -6.62 -7.72 -27.55
CA LYS A 674 -7.74 -7.90 -28.49
C LYS A 674 -7.48 -7.17 -29.80
N SER A 675 -7.31 -5.85 -29.72
CA SER A 675 -7.12 -5.01 -30.90
C SER A 675 -6.12 -3.89 -30.61
N ILE A 676 -5.49 -3.38 -31.67
CA ILE A 676 -4.67 -2.17 -31.60
C ILE A 676 -5.16 -1.20 -32.68
N CYS A 677 -5.76 -0.10 -32.26
CA CYS A 677 -6.20 0.96 -33.16
C CYS A 677 -5.15 2.09 -33.17
N PHE A 678 -4.60 2.38 -34.34
CA PHE A 678 -3.72 3.52 -34.58
C PHE A 678 -4.56 4.69 -35.09
N ASP A 679 -4.33 5.88 -34.54
CA ASP A 679 -5.03 7.11 -34.90
C ASP A 679 -4.05 8.28 -34.79
N GLY A 680 -3.54 8.73 -35.95
CA GLY A 680 -2.47 9.72 -35.98
C GLY A 680 -1.22 9.26 -35.23
N SER A 681 -0.75 10.08 -34.30
CA SER A 681 0.41 9.80 -33.45
C SER A 681 0.05 9.03 -32.15
N ARG A 682 -1.12 8.39 -32.11
CA ARG A 682 -1.65 7.67 -30.95
C ARG A 682 -1.98 6.22 -31.31
N ALA A 683 -1.86 5.33 -30.32
CA ALA A 683 -2.40 3.98 -30.43
C ALA A 683 -3.22 3.65 -29.19
N TYR A 684 -4.31 2.92 -29.42
CA TYR A 684 -5.23 2.43 -28.42
C TYR A 684 -5.11 0.91 -28.39
N VAL A 685 -4.70 0.36 -27.26
CA VAL A 685 -4.53 -1.10 -27.07
C VAL A 685 -5.68 -1.59 -26.21
N GLU A 686 -6.56 -2.40 -26.81
CA GLU A 686 -7.72 -2.99 -26.16
C GLU A 686 -7.38 -4.41 -25.68
N PHE A 687 -7.75 -4.78 -24.46
CA PHE A 687 -7.55 -6.13 -23.91
C PHE A 687 -8.82 -6.98 -23.96
N TYR A 688 -8.66 -8.31 -23.97
CA TYR A 688 -9.79 -9.23 -23.83
C TYR A 688 -10.39 -9.20 -22.43
N ARG A 689 -11.73 -9.29 -22.37
CA ARG A 689 -12.43 -9.65 -21.13
C ARG A 689 -12.21 -11.12 -20.83
N SER A 690 -11.50 -11.39 -19.74
CA SER A 690 -11.24 -12.75 -19.25
C SER A 690 -12.46 -13.43 -18.62
N CYS A 691 -13.55 -12.70 -18.37
CA CYS A 691 -14.82 -13.23 -17.88
C CYS A 691 -15.97 -12.31 -18.32
N VAL A 692 -17.06 -12.88 -18.84
CA VAL A 692 -18.24 -12.11 -19.30
C VAL A 692 -18.96 -11.41 -18.14
N ARG A 693 -18.80 -11.92 -16.91
CA ARG A 693 -19.48 -11.40 -15.70
C ARG A 693 -18.77 -10.21 -15.03
N GLU A 694 -17.55 -9.87 -15.43
CA GLU A 694 -16.81 -8.74 -14.84
C GLU A 694 -17.18 -7.43 -15.55
N THR A 695 -17.92 -6.54 -14.88
CA THR A 695 -18.42 -5.28 -15.47
C THR A 695 -17.54 -4.05 -15.19
N GLY A 696 -16.41 -4.23 -14.50
CA GLY A 696 -15.48 -3.16 -14.10
C GLY A 696 -14.28 -2.93 -15.02
N VAL A 697 -13.33 -2.09 -14.57
CA VAL A 697 -12.02 -1.93 -15.24
C VAL A 697 -11.25 -3.24 -15.22
N LEU A 698 -10.71 -3.62 -16.37
CA LEU A 698 -9.92 -4.84 -16.48
C LEU A 698 -8.62 -4.75 -15.67
N PRO A 699 -8.25 -5.80 -14.91
CA PRO A 699 -6.94 -5.89 -14.26
C PRO A 699 -5.78 -5.68 -15.25
N GLU A 700 -5.93 -6.11 -16.50
CA GLU A 700 -4.98 -5.95 -17.60
C GLU A 700 -4.66 -4.47 -17.87
N VAL A 701 -5.68 -3.59 -17.83
CA VAL A 701 -5.53 -2.14 -18.00
C VAL A 701 -4.71 -1.56 -16.84
N LEU A 702 -5.03 -1.96 -15.60
CA LEU A 702 -4.30 -1.50 -14.41
C LEU A 702 -2.83 -1.95 -14.43
N LEU A 703 -2.57 -3.20 -14.83
CA LEU A 703 -1.21 -3.75 -14.99
C LEU A 703 -0.41 -3.00 -16.05
N ALA A 704 -1.03 -2.66 -17.18
CA ALA A 704 -0.37 -1.90 -18.23
C ALA A 704 -0.02 -0.48 -17.76
N LEU A 705 -0.94 0.22 -17.10
CA LEU A 705 -0.70 1.54 -16.54
C LEU A 705 0.36 1.53 -15.42
N LEU A 706 0.43 0.46 -14.62
CA LEU A 706 1.49 0.28 -13.62
C LEU A 706 2.87 0.20 -14.27
N ARG A 707 2.98 -0.47 -15.42
CA ARG A 707 4.22 -0.58 -16.22
C ARG A 707 4.75 0.80 -16.65
N ALA A 708 3.88 1.75 -16.99
CA ALA A 708 4.29 3.12 -17.34
C ALA A 708 5.05 3.83 -16.21
N ARG A 709 4.79 3.50 -14.94
CA ARG A 709 5.50 4.07 -13.79
C ARG A 709 6.91 3.48 -13.61
N GLN A 710 7.21 2.35 -14.25
CA GLN A 710 8.50 1.67 -14.17
C GLN A 710 9.44 2.12 -15.29
N THR A 711 8.92 2.21 -16.52
CA THR A 711 9.66 2.63 -17.71
C THR A 711 8.93 3.82 -18.36
N PRO A 712 9.26 5.06 -17.99
CA PRO A 712 8.51 6.25 -18.41
C PRO A 712 8.57 6.54 -19.92
N ALA A 713 9.56 5.97 -20.62
CA ALA A 713 9.63 5.98 -22.08
C ALA A 713 9.74 4.54 -22.60
N LEU A 714 8.82 4.15 -23.48
CA LEU A 714 8.89 2.90 -24.21
C LEU A 714 9.77 3.11 -25.45
N GLN A 715 10.66 2.16 -25.74
CA GLN A 715 11.49 2.18 -26.94
C GLN A 715 10.90 1.23 -27.97
N LEU A 716 10.53 1.75 -29.14
CA LEU A 716 10.11 0.96 -30.29
C LEU A 716 11.17 1.04 -31.40
N GLN A 717 11.43 -0.08 -32.06
CA GLN A 717 12.25 -0.10 -33.27
C GLN A 717 11.36 0.22 -34.47
N VAL A 718 11.62 1.34 -35.14
CA VAL A 718 10.80 1.83 -36.25
C VAL A 718 11.66 2.09 -37.48
N HIS A 719 11.08 1.93 -38.66
CA HIS A 719 11.70 2.22 -39.95
C HIS A 719 11.62 3.72 -40.27
N HIS A 720 12.59 4.24 -41.03
CA HIS A 720 12.57 5.63 -41.47
C HIS A 720 11.41 5.87 -42.45
N ALA A 721 10.67 6.98 -42.31
CA ALA A 721 9.51 7.27 -43.16
C ALA A 721 9.89 7.26 -44.66
N ASP A 722 11.05 7.83 -44.99
CA ASP A 722 11.56 7.89 -46.37
C ASP A 722 11.81 6.50 -46.97
N GLU A 723 12.17 5.49 -46.17
CA GLU A 723 12.37 4.12 -46.66
C GLU A 723 11.06 3.39 -46.94
N VAL A 724 10.06 3.62 -46.07
CA VAL A 724 8.71 3.06 -46.28
C VAL A 724 8.11 3.63 -47.57
N GLU A 725 8.33 4.93 -47.82
CA GLU A 725 7.89 5.61 -49.05
C GLU A 725 8.68 5.21 -50.29
N ALA A 726 10.00 5.04 -50.18
CA ALA A 726 10.83 4.55 -51.27
C ALA A 726 10.41 3.13 -51.71
N HIS A 727 9.93 2.30 -50.79
CA HIS A 727 9.46 0.96 -51.10
C HIS A 727 8.12 0.92 -51.87
N ALA A 728 7.32 1.98 -51.80
CA ALA A 728 6.00 2.04 -52.45
C ALA A 728 6.04 2.21 -53.98
N LYS A 729 7.24 2.15 -54.61
CA LYS A 729 7.46 2.13 -56.08
C LYS A 729 6.68 3.21 -56.85
N GLY A 730 6.59 4.42 -56.32
CA GLY A 730 5.93 5.57 -56.99
C GLY A 730 4.41 5.68 -56.77
N LYS A 731 3.80 4.83 -55.93
CA LYS A 731 2.41 5.04 -55.46
C LYS A 731 2.40 6.06 -54.32
N PRO A 732 1.52 7.08 -54.30
CA PRO A 732 1.46 8.06 -53.22
C PRO A 732 0.89 7.39 -51.95
N ILE A 733 1.76 7.06 -50.98
CA ILE A 733 1.37 6.51 -49.68
C ILE A 733 1.53 7.53 -48.53
N THR A 734 1.74 8.80 -48.85
CA THR A 734 1.90 9.88 -47.86
C THR A 734 0.66 10.05 -46.97
N HIS A 735 -0.53 9.74 -47.50
CA HIS A 735 -1.76 9.72 -46.71
C HIS A 735 -1.75 8.64 -45.62
N LEU A 736 -1.03 7.53 -45.84
CA LEU A 736 -0.93 6.41 -44.90
C LEU A 736 0.00 6.67 -43.70
N ARG A 737 0.75 7.78 -43.67
CA ARG A 737 1.68 8.12 -42.56
C ARG A 737 0.99 8.09 -41.19
N TYR A 738 -0.24 8.58 -41.14
CA TYR A 738 -1.02 8.80 -39.93
C TYR A 738 -2.47 8.33 -40.07
N THR A 739 -2.73 7.46 -41.05
CA THR A 739 -4.07 6.89 -41.28
C THR A 739 -4.55 6.10 -40.07
N ARG A 740 -5.86 6.18 -39.81
CA ARG A 740 -6.51 5.36 -38.80
C ARG A 740 -6.54 3.90 -39.25
N VAL A 741 -5.82 3.04 -38.54
CA VAL A 741 -5.68 1.62 -38.87
C VAL A 741 -6.06 0.78 -37.66
N ASN A 742 -6.95 -0.17 -37.84
CA ASN A 742 -7.30 -1.14 -36.81
C ASN A 742 -6.61 -2.48 -37.09
N VAL A 743 -5.92 -2.99 -36.08
CA VAL A 743 -5.28 -4.30 -36.10
C VAL A 743 -6.07 -5.24 -35.18
N ASP A 744 -6.69 -6.25 -35.77
CA ASP A 744 -7.22 -7.38 -35.03
C ASP A 744 -6.08 -8.37 -34.79
N VAL A 745 -5.73 -8.54 -33.52
CA VAL A 745 -4.52 -9.27 -33.12
C VAL A 745 -4.71 -10.79 -33.27
N GLN A 746 -5.94 -11.29 -33.22
CA GLN A 746 -6.23 -12.73 -33.32
C GLN A 746 -6.31 -13.21 -34.76
N SER A 747 -7.04 -12.48 -35.61
CA SER A 747 -7.12 -12.79 -37.04
C SER A 747 -5.89 -12.33 -37.82
N HIS A 748 -5.00 -11.55 -37.17
CA HIS A 748 -3.91 -10.82 -37.81
C HIS A 748 -4.37 -9.92 -38.96
N ALA A 749 -5.65 -9.56 -39.00
CA ALA A 749 -6.21 -8.69 -40.01
C ALA A 749 -5.88 -7.23 -39.67
N VAL A 750 -5.36 -6.52 -40.66
CA VAL A 750 -5.11 -5.08 -40.57
C VAL A 750 -5.97 -4.37 -41.59
N SER A 751 -6.79 -3.43 -41.12
CA SER A 751 -7.77 -2.75 -41.96
C SER A 751 -7.77 -1.24 -41.70
N PRO A 752 -7.86 -0.40 -42.76
CA PRO A 752 -8.07 1.02 -42.60
C PRO A 752 -9.48 1.28 -42.03
N VAL A 753 -9.61 2.29 -41.18
CA VAL A 753 -10.89 2.72 -40.59
C VAL A 753 -11.35 3.99 -41.32
N GLY A 754 -12.58 4.00 -41.83
CA GLY A 754 -13.15 5.15 -42.54
C GLY A 754 -13.26 6.41 -41.68
N VAL A 755 -13.29 7.58 -42.32
CA VAL A 755 -13.30 8.93 -41.68
C VAL A 755 -14.65 9.27 -41.02
N LEU A 756 -15.72 8.50 -41.27
CA LEU A 756 -17.03 8.73 -40.67
C LEU A 756 -17.09 8.17 -39.24
N SER A 757 -16.87 9.08 -38.29
CA SER A 757 -17.01 8.88 -36.84
C SER A 757 -18.47 8.81 -36.38
N SER A 758 -19.32 8.02 -37.04
CA SER A 758 -20.61 7.60 -36.48
C SER A 758 -20.51 6.11 -36.19
N THR A 759 -20.40 5.77 -34.91
CA THR A 759 -20.34 4.41 -34.33
C THR A 759 -21.54 3.53 -34.70
N VAL A 760 -22.56 4.09 -35.33
CA VAL A 760 -23.84 3.44 -35.64
C VAL A 760 -23.91 3.17 -37.13
N ASN A 761 -23.83 1.90 -37.52
CA ASN A 761 -24.09 1.48 -38.90
C ASN A 761 -25.63 1.49 -39.14
N PRO A 762 -26.16 2.30 -40.07
CA PRO A 762 -27.59 2.38 -40.34
C PRO A 762 -28.22 1.03 -40.71
N GLU A 763 -27.47 0.15 -41.37
CA GLU A 763 -27.94 -1.18 -41.78
C GLU A 763 -28.12 -2.15 -40.60
N LYS A 764 -27.53 -1.85 -39.44
CA LYS A 764 -27.60 -2.68 -38.22
C LYS A 764 -28.60 -2.15 -37.19
N LEU A 765 -29.24 -1.00 -37.45
CA LEU A 765 -30.22 -0.41 -36.54
C LEU A 765 -31.57 -1.14 -36.62
N PRO A 766 -32.31 -1.23 -35.51
CA PRO A 766 -33.72 -1.65 -35.53
C PRO A 766 -34.59 -0.70 -36.36
N SER A 767 -35.62 -1.23 -37.02
CA SER A 767 -36.54 -0.45 -37.87
C SER A 767 -37.34 0.61 -37.11
N SER A 768 -37.52 0.41 -35.79
CA SER A 768 -38.18 1.31 -34.86
C SER A 768 -37.33 1.42 -33.60
N ARG A 769 -37.41 2.57 -32.92
CA ARG A 769 -36.77 2.78 -31.62
C ARG A 769 -37.35 1.85 -30.55
N ASP A 770 -38.65 1.54 -30.65
CA ASP A 770 -39.36 0.64 -29.76
C ASP A 770 -39.54 -0.72 -30.44
N PHE A 771 -39.13 -1.79 -29.75
CA PHE A 771 -39.27 -3.17 -30.23
C PHE A 771 -39.33 -4.17 -29.08
N ILE A 772 -39.77 -5.39 -29.38
CA ILE A 772 -39.96 -6.44 -28.38
C ILE A 772 -38.80 -7.44 -28.44
N ILE A 773 -38.23 -7.73 -27.28
CA ILE A 773 -37.15 -8.70 -27.11
C ILE A 773 -37.53 -9.82 -26.15
N ASN A 774 -36.85 -10.95 -26.28
CA ASN A 774 -36.79 -11.98 -25.25
C ASN A 774 -35.41 -11.94 -24.60
N ILE A 775 -35.40 -11.80 -23.28
CA ILE A 775 -34.17 -11.82 -22.47
C ILE A 775 -33.75 -13.27 -22.28
N THR A 776 -32.54 -13.60 -22.71
CA THR A 776 -32.03 -14.97 -22.74
C THR A 776 -31.02 -15.23 -21.64
N GLU A 777 -30.13 -14.28 -21.35
CA GLU A 777 -29.12 -14.40 -20.31
C GLU A 777 -29.00 -13.09 -19.54
N VAL A 778 -29.03 -13.16 -18.21
CA VAL A 778 -28.82 -11.99 -17.34
C VAL A 778 -27.39 -12.00 -16.81
N ILE A 779 -26.58 -11.04 -17.25
CA ILE A 779 -25.18 -10.88 -16.81
C ILE A 779 -25.15 -10.28 -15.41
N ASP A 780 -25.86 -9.16 -15.22
CA ASP A 780 -26.02 -8.46 -13.95
C ASP A 780 -27.38 -7.73 -13.93
N VAL A 781 -27.72 -7.06 -12.83
CA VAL A 781 -28.97 -6.25 -12.77
C VAL A 781 -28.92 -5.16 -13.83
N GLY A 782 -29.89 -5.20 -14.75
CA GLY A 782 -29.95 -4.25 -15.85
C GLY A 782 -28.89 -4.45 -16.94
N HIS A 783 -28.11 -5.53 -16.96
CA HIS A 783 -27.17 -5.86 -18.04
C HIS A 783 -27.41 -7.31 -18.48
N PHE A 784 -27.85 -7.49 -19.72
CA PHE A 784 -28.35 -8.77 -20.19
C PHE A 784 -28.19 -8.95 -21.70
N TRP A 785 -28.25 -10.20 -22.15
CA TRP A 785 -28.38 -10.55 -23.54
C TRP A 785 -29.85 -10.83 -23.87
N GLY A 786 -30.25 -10.48 -25.08
CA GLY A 786 -31.55 -10.81 -25.63
C GLY A 786 -31.54 -10.88 -27.14
N PHE A 787 -32.63 -11.36 -27.72
CA PHE A 787 -32.84 -11.32 -29.16
C PHE A 787 -34.24 -10.78 -29.46
N ARG A 788 -34.40 -10.22 -30.66
CA ARG A 788 -35.66 -9.62 -31.11
C ARG A 788 -36.70 -10.69 -31.44
N THR A 789 -37.96 -10.40 -31.11
CA THR A 789 -39.09 -11.34 -31.26
C THR A 789 -39.98 -11.05 -32.48
N ASP A 790 -39.58 -10.15 -33.37
CA ASP A 790 -40.30 -9.96 -34.62
C ASP A 790 -40.30 -11.24 -35.47
N GLU A 791 -41.39 -11.45 -36.23
CA GLU A 791 -41.60 -12.67 -37.05
C GLU A 791 -40.37 -12.98 -37.92
N SER A 792 -39.76 -11.94 -38.50
CA SER A 792 -38.58 -12.08 -39.37
C SER A 792 -37.33 -12.58 -38.63
N SER A 793 -37.13 -12.18 -37.38
CA SER A 793 -35.98 -12.56 -36.55
C SER A 793 -36.14 -13.97 -35.99
N VAL A 794 -37.36 -14.32 -35.56
CA VAL A 794 -37.69 -15.68 -35.10
C VAL A 794 -37.56 -16.68 -36.25
N GLU A 795 -38.06 -16.34 -37.44
CA GLU A 795 -37.95 -17.20 -38.62
C GLU A 795 -36.48 -17.44 -39.01
N LYS A 796 -35.64 -16.38 -39.03
CA LYS A 796 -34.19 -16.50 -39.27
C LYS A 796 -33.52 -17.43 -38.25
N GLN A 797 -33.85 -17.29 -36.97
CA GLN A 797 -33.29 -18.13 -35.90
C GLN A 797 -33.71 -19.60 -36.02
N CYS A 798 -34.98 -19.87 -36.35
CA CYS A 798 -35.50 -21.21 -36.62
C CYS A 798 -34.80 -21.84 -37.83
N GLN A 799 -34.66 -21.09 -38.93
CA GLN A 799 -33.96 -21.54 -40.14
C GLN A 799 -32.48 -21.87 -39.86
N LEU A 800 -31.77 -20.99 -39.15
CA LEU A 800 -30.36 -21.21 -38.76
C LEU A 800 -30.20 -22.47 -37.89
N THR A 801 -31.08 -22.64 -36.90
CA THR A 801 -31.03 -23.79 -35.99
C THR A 801 -31.36 -25.10 -36.72
N ALA A 802 -32.37 -25.10 -37.59
CA ALA A 802 -32.73 -26.27 -38.40
C ALA A 802 -31.61 -26.64 -39.39
N ALA A 803 -31.04 -25.64 -40.09
CA ALA A 803 -29.96 -25.84 -41.05
C ALA A 803 -28.71 -26.45 -40.41
N LEU A 804 -28.38 -26.07 -39.17
CA LEU A 804 -27.27 -26.65 -38.42
C LEU A 804 -27.53 -28.11 -38.03
N ASN A 805 -28.72 -28.42 -37.50
CA ASN A 805 -29.02 -29.72 -36.89
C ASN A 805 -29.39 -30.81 -37.91
N ILE A 806 -29.58 -30.47 -39.19
CA ILE A 806 -29.80 -31.44 -40.28
C ILE A 806 -28.47 -31.88 -40.93
N ARG A 807 -27.38 -31.11 -40.73
CA ARG A 807 -26.07 -31.38 -41.37
C ARG A 807 -25.22 -32.37 -40.56
N ASP A 808 -24.39 -33.11 -41.27
CA ASP A 808 -23.32 -33.92 -40.65
C ASP A 808 -22.11 -33.02 -40.34
N LEU A 809 -21.96 -32.67 -39.06
CA LEU A 809 -20.98 -31.69 -38.60
C LEU A 809 -19.66 -32.38 -38.23
N ARG A 810 -18.54 -31.86 -38.75
CA ARG A 810 -17.20 -32.40 -38.49
C ARG A 810 -16.61 -31.86 -37.17
N PRO A 811 -15.83 -32.66 -36.42
CA PRO A 811 -15.04 -32.16 -35.29
C PRO A 811 -14.09 -31.03 -35.70
N VAL A 812 -13.83 -30.09 -34.79
CA VAL A 812 -12.88 -29.00 -35.03
C VAL A 812 -11.47 -29.56 -35.29
N SER A 813 -10.90 -29.27 -36.46
CA SER A 813 -9.58 -29.75 -36.88
C SER A 813 -8.41 -28.89 -36.38
N VAL A 814 -8.68 -27.66 -35.95
CA VAL A 814 -7.69 -26.68 -35.50
C VAL A 814 -7.53 -26.72 -33.98
N SER A 815 -6.35 -26.37 -33.46
CA SER A 815 -6.17 -26.16 -32.01
C SER A 815 -7.16 -25.11 -31.51
N LEU A 816 -7.85 -25.40 -30.40
CA LEU A 816 -8.81 -24.47 -29.80
C LEU A 816 -8.11 -23.21 -29.29
N TYR A 817 -8.73 -22.05 -29.50
CA TYR A 817 -8.29 -20.76 -28.95
C TYR A 817 -9.51 -19.86 -28.67
N PRO A 818 -9.40 -18.89 -27.73
CA PRO A 818 -10.47 -17.92 -27.46
C PRO A 818 -10.95 -17.16 -28.71
N ASN A 819 -12.26 -16.98 -28.83
CA ASN A 819 -13.06 -16.47 -29.96
C ASN A 819 -13.10 -17.34 -31.22
N LEU A 820 -12.54 -18.55 -31.22
CA LEU A 820 -12.76 -19.49 -32.31
C LEU A 820 -14.27 -19.71 -32.49
N LEU A 821 -14.78 -19.38 -33.67
CA LEU A 821 -16.17 -19.65 -34.04
C LEU A 821 -16.35 -21.13 -34.34
N CYS A 822 -17.31 -21.75 -33.68
CA CYS A 822 -17.56 -23.17 -33.73
C CYS A 822 -19.06 -23.46 -33.58
N VAL A 823 -19.42 -24.74 -33.62
CA VAL A 823 -20.75 -25.21 -33.26
C VAL A 823 -20.64 -26.04 -31.99
N ALA A 824 -21.46 -25.73 -30.99
CA ALA A 824 -21.44 -26.38 -29.68
C ALA A 824 -22.83 -26.96 -29.34
N PRO A 825 -22.90 -28.11 -28.64
CA PRO A 825 -24.17 -28.67 -28.21
C PRO A 825 -24.73 -27.90 -27.00
N PHE A 826 -26.04 -27.68 -26.95
CA PHE A 826 -26.74 -27.15 -25.78
C PHE A 826 -27.96 -28.03 -25.47
N LYS A 827 -28.20 -28.29 -24.18
CA LYS A 827 -29.34 -29.06 -23.70
C LYS A 827 -30.32 -28.13 -22.99
N ASP A 828 -31.53 -28.04 -23.52
CA ASP A 828 -32.63 -27.36 -22.86
C ASP A 828 -33.55 -28.41 -22.20
N GLY A 829 -33.48 -28.53 -20.87
CA GLY A 829 -34.26 -29.49 -20.08
C GLY A 829 -33.99 -30.98 -20.41
N GLN A 830 -35.04 -31.79 -20.48
CA GLN A 830 -34.99 -33.25 -20.72
C GLN A 830 -34.86 -33.64 -22.21
N GLN A 831 -34.66 -32.69 -23.12
CA GLN A 831 -34.55 -32.97 -24.56
C GLN A 831 -33.14 -33.38 -25.00
N MET A 832 -33.04 -34.01 -26.17
CA MET A 832 -31.75 -34.32 -26.81
C MET A 832 -30.99 -33.03 -27.14
N ALA A 833 -29.66 -33.06 -26.94
CA ALA A 833 -28.80 -31.90 -27.18
C ALA A 833 -28.83 -31.50 -28.66
N LYS A 834 -29.17 -30.24 -28.94
CA LYS A 834 -29.07 -29.65 -30.28
C LYS A 834 -27.79 -28.83 -30.41
N TYR A 835 -27.30 -28.68 -31.62
CA TYR A 835 -26.12 -27.91 -31.98
C TYR A 835 -26.48 -26.47 -32.34
N TYR A 836 -25.68 -25.51 -31.86
CA TYR A 836 -25.88 -24.08 -32.03
C TYR A 836 -24.57 -23.37 -32.36
N ARG A 837 -24.64 -22.23 -33.07
CA ARG A 837 -23.46 -21.38 -33.34
C ARG A 837 -22.92 -20.85 -32.01
N ALA A 838 -21.61 -20.98 -31.82
CA ALA A 838 -20.94 -20.55 -30.62
C ALA A 838 -19.55 -19.99 -30.92
N LYS A 839 -18.98 -19.29 -29.95
CA LYS A 839 -17.56 -18.94 -29.92
C LYS A 839 -16.93 -19.45 -28.64
N VAL A 840 -15.68 -19.93 -28.73
CA VAL A 840 -14.91 -20.32 -27.55
C VAL A 840 -14.61 -19.08 -26.70
N LEU A 841 -14.85 -19.12 -25.39
CA LEU A 841 -14.41 -18.10 -24.45
C LEU A 841 -13.10 -18.52 -23.78
N HIS A 842 -13.13 -19.65 -23.06
CA HIS A 842 -12.01 -20.14 -22.26
C HIS A 842 -11.82 -21.65 -22.41
N ILE A 843 -10.57 -22.09 -22.37
CA ILE A 843 -10.20 -23.50 -22.39
C ILE A 843 -9.86 -23.91 -20.95
N LEU A 844 -10.63 -24.85 -20.41
CA LEU A 844 -10.60 -25.32 -19.03
C LEU A 844 -10.16 -26.80 -19.02
N GLY A 845 -8.89 -27.04 -19.35
CA GLY A 845 -8.35 -28.40 -19.46
C GLY A 845 -9.02 -29.20 -20.59
N SER A 846 -9.79 -30.23 -20.24
CA SER A 846 -10.57 -31.06 -21.19
C SER A 846 -11.93 -30.47 -21.58
N ASN A 847 -12.33 -29.37 -20.93
CA ASN A 847 -13.57 -28.66 -21.18
C ASN A 847 -13.30 -27.29 -21.79
N VAL A 848 -14.33 -26.70 -22.40
CA VAL A 848 -14.29 -25.38 -23.01
C VAL A 848 -15.57 -24.63 -22.65
N GLU A 849 -15.41 -23.40 -22.18
CA GLU A 849 -16.53 -22.49 -22.01
C GLU A 849 -16.83 -21.84 -23.36
N VAL A 850 -18.08 -21.91 -23.80
CA VAL A 850 -18.57 -21.36 -25.07
C VAL A 850 -19.65 -20.32 -24.84
N PHE A 851 -19.71 -19.35 -25.73
CA PHE A 851 -20.77 -18.34 -25.80
C PHE A 851 -21.61 -18.58 -27.05
N TYR A 852 -22.92 -18.81 -26.89
CA TYR A 852 -23.82 -19.04 -28.02
C TYR A 852 -24.18 -17.71 -28.67
N VAL A 853 -23.68 -17.48 -29.88
CA VAL A 853 -23.74 -16.15 -30.52
C VAL A 853 -25.16 -15.70 -30.89
N ASP A 854 -26.10 -16.64 -30.97
CA ASP A 854 -27.50 -16.36 -31.32
C ASP A 854 -28.42 -16.23 -30.10
N PHE A 855 -27.94 -16.65 -28.93
CA PHE A 855 -28.74 -16.68 -27.70
C PHE A 855 -28.08 -15.92 -26.54
N GLY A 856 -26.79 -15.58 -26.62
CA GLY A 856 -26.09 -14.76 -25.62
C GLY A 856 -25.75 -15.46 -24.30
N ASN A 857 -26.22 -16.69 -24.09
CA ASN A 857 -25.88 -17.49 -22.91
C ASN A 857 -24.52 -18.20 -23.06
N THR A 858 -23.96 -18.65 -21.94
CA THR A 858 -22.73 -19.45 -21.92
C THR A 858 -22.98 -20.86 -21.38
N SER A 859 -22.12 -21.80 -21.77
CA SER A 859 -22.09 -23.14 -21.19
C SER A 859 -20.67 -23.71 -21.20
N VAL A 860 -20.42 -24.68 -20.33
CA VAL A 860 -19.17 -25.46 -20.34
C VAL A 860 -19.45 -26.80 -21.01
N VAL A 861 -18.74 -27.09 -22.10
CA VAL A 861 -18.88 -28.33 -22.88
C VAL A 861 -17.54 -29.04 -23.01
N PRO A 862 -17.51 -30.37 -23.26
CA PRO A 862 -16.26 -31.07 -23.54
C PRO A 862 -15.63 -30.59 -24.85
N CYS A 863 -14.29 -30.47 -24.91
CA CYS A 863 -13.59 -30.05 -26.13
C CYS A 863 -13.92 -30.94 -27.35
N SER A 864 -14.12 -32.24 -27.12
CA SER A 864 -14.50 -33.24 -28.15
C SER A 864 -15.90 -33.03 -28.73
N SER A 865 -16.75 -32.23 -28.08
CA SER A 865 -18.12 -31.98 -28.51
C SER A 865 -18.26 -30.83 -29.51
N LEU A 866 -17.20 -30.02 -29.67
CA LEU A 866 -17.20 -28.91 -30.63
C LEU A 866 -17.15 -29.42 -32.08
N ARG A 867 -17.78 -28.67 -32.98
CA ARG A 867 -17.77 -28.90 -34.43
C ARG A 867 -17.40 -27.66 -35.21
N GLU A 868 -16.93 -27.83 -36.45
CA GLU A 868 -16.62 -26.72 -37.36
C GLU A 868 -17.89 -25.98 -37.79
N LEU A 869 -17.82 -24.66 -37.89
CA LEU A 869 -18.92 -23.82 -38.36
C LEU A 869 -18.85 -23.67 -39.89
N PRO A 870 -19.87 -24.12 -40.66
CA PRO A 870 -19.87 -24.00 -42.12
C PRO A 870 -19.80 -22.54 -42.61
N SER A 871 -19.10 -22.31 -43.72
CA SER A 871 -18.82 -20.96 -44.25
C SER A 871 -20.07 -20.19 -44.69
N ASP A 872 -21.11 -20.88 -45.16
CA ASP A 872 -22.40 -20.28 -45.51
C ASP A 872 -23.14 -19.77 -44.26
N LEU A 873 -22.98 -20.43 -43.12
CA LEU A 873 -23.57 -20.05 -41.83
C LEU A 873 -22.73 -19.06 -41.01
N MET A 874 -21.54 -18.70 -41.52
CA MET A 874 -20.72 -17.59 -41.01
C MET A 874 -21.19 -16.23 -41.53
N THR A 875 -21.83 -16.20 -42.70
CA THR A 875 -22.28 -14.95 -43.34
C THR A 875 -23.43 -14.23 -42.63
N PRO A 876 -24.44 -14.92 -42.05
CA PRO A 876 -25.54 -14.25 -41.36
C PRO A 876 -25.06 -13.65 -40.03
N PRO A 877 -25.49 -12.41 -39.69
CA PRO A 877 -25.09 -11.78 -38.43
C PRO A 877 -25.54 -12.58 -37.21
N PHE A 878 -24.84 -12.40 -36.10
CA PHE A 878 -25.23 -12.97 -34.81
C PHE A 878 -26.54 -12.35 -34.33
N GLN A 879 -27.44 -13.17 -33.80
CA GLN A 879 -28.77 -12.73 -33.43
C GLN A 879 -28.86 -12.17 -32.00
N ALA A 880 -27.98 -12.60 -31.09
CA ALA A 880 -27.99 -12.07 -29.72
C ALA A 880 -27.41 -10.66 -29.69
N GLN A 881 -28.11 -9.77 -29.00
CA GLN A 881 -27.71 -8.39 -28.76
C GLN A 881 -27.50 -8.17 -27.26
N GLU A 882 -26.49 -7.36 -26.93
CA GLU A 882 -26.17 -6.99 -25.56
C GLU A 882 -26.91 -5.72 -25.21
N PHE A 883 -27.65 -5.74 -24.11
CA PHE A 883 -28.49 -4.64 -23.64
C PHE A 883 -28.09 -4.22 -22.24
N CYS A 884 -28.18 -2.92 -21.97
CA CYS A 884 -28.06 -2.39 -20.63
C CYS A 884 -29.12 -1.33 -20.37
N ILE A 885 -29.74 -1.34 -19.19
CA ILE A 885 -30.74 -0.34 -18.81
C ILE A 885 -30.08 1.04 -18.71
N ALA A 886 -30.68 2.04 -19.34
CA ALA A 886 -30.22 3.43 -19.29
C ALA A 886 -30.59 4.08 -17.95
N GLY A 887 -29.76 5.02 -17.48
CA GLY A 887 -30.06 5.89 -16.35
C GLY A 887 -30.16 5.20 -14.98
N MET A 888 -29.68 3.96 -14.85
CA MET A 888 -29.83 3.14 -13.64
C MET A 888 -28.48 2.65 -13.11
N GLY A 889 -28.30 2.72 -11.79
CA GLY A 889 -27.18 2.07 -11.11
C GLY A 889 -27.55 1.53 -9.73
N PRO A 890 -26.57 0.94 -9.03
CA PRO A 890 -26.83 0.27 -7.77
C PRO A 890 -27.08 1.27 -6.63
N SER A 891 -28.12 1.02 -5.83
CA SER A 891 -28.38 1.80 -4.63
C SER A 891 -27.32 1.54 -3.54
N ALA A 892 -27.26 2.41 -2.53
CA ALA A 892 -26.43 2.19 -1.33
C ALA A 892 -26.70 0.82 -0.67
N HIS A 893 -27.96 0.38 -0.65
CA HIS A 893 -28.35 -0.95 -0.18
C HIS A 893 -27.65 -2.06 -0.97
N SER A 894 -27.68 -1.97 -2.30
CA SER A 894 -27.05 -2.93 -3.20
C SER A 894 -25.52 -2.96 -3.09
N LEU A 895 -24.89 -1.79 -2.94
CA LEU A 895 -23.45 -1.67 -2.76
C LEU A 895 -22.97 -2.29 -1.44
N ILE A 896 -23.68 -2.02 -0.34
CA ILE A 896 -23.34 -2.52 0.99
C ILE A 896 -23.56 -4.03 1.09
N LEU A 897 -24.63 -4.55 0.48
CA LEU A 897 -25.03 -5.95 0.60
C LEU A 897 -24.58 -6.87 -0.55
N GLY A 898 -23.89 -6.33 -1.57
CA GLY A 898 -23.47 -7.14 -2.72
C GLY A 898 -22.30 -6.62 -3.55
N GLY A 899 -21.58 -5.59 -3.10
CA GLY A 899 -20.41 -5.05 -3.79
C GLY A 899 -20.74 -4.19 -5.01
N ARG A 900 -21.52 -4.72 -5.97
CA ARG A 900 -22.19 -3.95 -7.03
C ARG A 900 -23.70 -4.03 -6.85
N TRP A 901 -24.26 -5.24 -6.96
CA TRP A 901 -25.68 -5.49 -6.75
C TRP A 901 -25.93 -6.51 -5.65
N SER A 902 -26.97 -6.32 -4.85
CA SER A 902 -27.38 -7.32 -3.85
C SER A 902 -27.90 -8.60 -4.51
N SER A 903 -27.81 -9.73 -3.80
CA SER A 903 -28.44 -10.98 -4.23
C SER A 903 -29.95 -10.82 -4.45
N ARG A 904 -30.60 -10.02 -3.60
CA ARG A 904 -32.02 -9.67 -3.71
C ARG A 904 -32.34 -8.90 -4.99
N ALA A 905 -31.55 -7.88 -5.35
CA ALA A 905 -31.71 -7.13 -6.59
C ALA A 905 -31.56 -8.04 -7.84
N ARG A 906 -30.53 -8.90 -7.85
CA ARG A 906 -30.33 -9.88 -8.94
C ARG A 906 -31.49 -10.85 -9.09
N ASN A 907 -31.96 -11.43 -7.98
CA ASN A 907 -33.07 -12.36 -8.00
C ASN A 907 -34.36 -11.66 -8.44
N ARG A 908 -34.61 -10.45 -7.95
CA ARG A 908 -35.77 -9.65 -8.32
C ARG A 908 -35.78 -9.32 -9.81
N PHE A 909 -34.66 -8.84 -10.35
CA PHE A 909 -34.52 -8.57 -11.78
C PHE A 909 -34.78 -9.83 -12.61
N LYS A 910 -34.18 -10.97 -12.25
CA LYS A 910 -34.43 -12.26 -12.91
C LYS A 910 -35.91 -12.65 -12.85
N THR A 911 -36.58 -12.51 -11.71
CA THR A 911 -38.03 -12.81 -11.60
C THR A 911 -38.88 -11.91 -12.50
N LEU A 912 -38.47 -10.66 -12.71
CA LEU A 912 -39.19 -9.72 -13.56
C LEU A 912 -38.98 -10.02 -15.06
N THR A 913 -37.80 -10.53 -15.44
CA THR A 913 -37.41 -10.72 -16.85
C THR A 913 -37.54 -12.16 -17.36
N SER A 914 -37.47 -13.18 -16.49
CA SER A 914 -37.44 -14.58 -16.92
C SER A 914 -38.77 -15.03 -17.52
N GLY A 915 -38.73 -15.56 -18.75
CA GLY A 915 -39.87 -16.16 -19.43
C GLY A 915 -40.92 -15.17 -19.93
N ARG A 916 -40.58 -13.88 -20.02
CA ARG A 916 -41.49 -12.81 -20.49
C ARG A 916 -40.85 -12.06 -21.66
N SER A 917 -41.67 -11.68 -22.63
CA SER A 917 -41.27 -10.72 -23.66
C SER A 917 -41.27 -9.32 -23.05
N ALA A 918 -40.23 -8.55 -23.34
CA ALA A 918 -40.05 -7.21 -22.81
C ALA A 918 -40.02 -6.19 -23.95
N ILE A 919 -40.65 -5.04 -23.71
CA ILE A 919 -40.65 -3.90 -24.63
C ILE A 919 -39.42 -3.08 -24.28
N VAL A 920 -38.56 -2.83 -25.26
CA VAL A 920 -37.38 -1.97 -25.09
C VAL A 920 -37.50 -0.74 -25.97
N SER A 921 -37.17 0.41 -25.40
CA SER A 921 -36.94 1.65 -26.15
C SER A 921 -35.45 1.93 -26.22
N LEU A 922 -34.89 2.04 -27.43
CA LEU A 922 -33.46 2.29 -27.63
C LEU A 922 -33.10 3.73 -27.28
N TYR A 923 -32.20 3.92 -26.33
CA TYR A 923 -31.64 5.21 -25.95
C TYR A 923 -30.37 5.51 -26.75
N SER A 924 -29.34 4.68 -26.62
CA SER A 924 -28.04 4.89 -27.29
C SER A 924 -27.32 3.56 -27.58
N ILE A 925 -26.24 3.59 -28.35
CA ILE A 925 -25.40 2.42 -28.62
C ILE A 925 -23.94 2.76 -28.29
N LEU A 926 -23.43 2.19 -27.20
CA LEU A 926 -22.08 2.47 -26.70
C LEU A 926 -21.22 1.20 -26.71
N HIS A 927 -20.10 1.24 -27.43
CA HIS A 927 -19.16 0.10 -27.59
C HIS A 927 -19.82 -1.24 -27.99
N GLY A 928 -20.93 -1.19 -28.74
CA GLY A 928 -21.68 -2.37 -29.18
C GLY A 928 -22.79 -2.84 -28.21
N VAL A 929 -22.98 -2.16 -27.08
CA VAL A 929 -24.06 -2.42 -26.12
C VAL A 929 -25.20 -1.42 -26.33
N MET A 930 -26.42 -1.93 -26.49
CA MET A 930 -27.63 -1.11 -26.62
C MET A 930 -28.10 -0.63 -25.25
N ARG A 931 -28.13 0.68 -25.03
CA ARG A 931 -28.72 1.30 -23.84
C ARG A 931 -30.21 1.46 -24.05
N VAL A 932 -31.03 0.94 -23.16
CA VAL A 932 -32.48 0.84 -23.37
C VAL A 932 -33.29 1.18 -22.13
N ASP A 933 -34.51 1.66 -22.34
CA ASP A 933 -35.57 1.70 -21.34
C ASP A 933 -36.37 0.40 -21.43
N LEU A 934 -36.37 -0.40 -20.35
CA LEU A 934 -36.96 -1.72 -20.32
C LEU A 934 -38.34 -1.69 -19.63
N HIS A 935 -39.38 -2.05 -20.39
CA HIS A 935 -40.75 -2.15 -19.93
C HIS A 935 -41.25 -3.60 -19.99
N ILE A 936 -42.00 -4.01 -18.97
CA ILE A 936 -42.64 -5.32 -18.91
C ILE A 936 -44.15 -5.14 -18.77
N SER A 937 -44.92 -5.95 -19.49
CA SER A 937 -46.37 -5.95 -19.38
C SER A 937 -46.81 -6.68 -18.11
N MET A 938 -47.52 -5.97 -17.23
CA MET A 938 -48.14 -6.51 -16.02
C MET A 938 -49.67 -6.37 -16.11
N GLU A 939 -50.42 -7.03 -15.21
CA GLU A 939 -51.90 -6.96 -15.19
C GLU A 939 -52.45 -5.53 -15.09
N ALA A 940 -51.66 -4.59 -14.56
CA ALA A 940 -52.00 -3.17 -14.39
C ALA A 940 -51.48 -2.24 -15.51
N GLY A 941 -50.84 -2.78 -16.55
CA GLY A 941 -50.20 -2.01 -17.64
C GLY A 941 -48.70 -2.27 -17.77
N ASP A 942 -48.06 -1.59 -18.72
CA ASP A 942 -46.62 -1.67 -18.92
C ASP A 942 -45.87 -0.87 -17.86
N VAL A 943 -44.94 -1.50 -17.16
CA VAL A 943 -44.19 -0.90 -16.05
C VAL A 943 -42.70 -0.88 -16.38
N SER A 944 -42.04 0.26 -16.13
CA SER A 944 -40.58 0.41 -16.22
C SER A 944 -39.90 -0.45 -15.15
N VAL A 945 -39.02 -1.35 -15.58
CA VAL A 945 -38.26 -2.20 -14.67
C VAL A 945 -37.28 -1.38 -13.82
N ALA A 946 -36.74 -0.30 -14.37
CA ALA A 946 -35.85 0.61 -13.65
C ALA A 946 -36.57 1.28 -12.48
N ASP A 947 -37.74 1.89 -12.74
CA ASP A 947 -38.50 2.62 -11.73
C ASP A 947 -38.99 1.70 -10.60
N LEU A 948 -39.40 0.48 -10.94
CA LEU A 948 -39.78 -0.53 -9.97
C LEU A 948 -38.61 -0.92 -9.06
N LEU A 949 -37.41 -1.13 -9.62
CA LEU A 949 -36.21 -1.44 -8.83
C LEU A 949 -35.76 -0.25 -7.97
N VAL A 950 -35.94 0.99 -8.44
CA VAL A 950 -35.67 2.21 -7.66
C VAL A 950 -36.66 2.34 -6.50
N GLN A 951 -37.96 2.16 -6.76
CA GLN A 951 -39.01 2.21 -5.74
C GLN A 951 -38.82 1.12 -4.66
N GLU A 952 -38.35 -0.07 -5.05
CA GLU A 952 -38.01 -1.15 -4.12
C GLU A 952 -36.65 -0.95 -3.40
N GLY A 953 -35.92 0.14 -3.69
CA GLY A 953 -34.64 0.49 -3.06
C GLY A 953 -33.44 -0.34 -3.54
N HIS A 954 -33.60 -1.10 -4.63
CA HIS A 954 -32.54 -1.93 -5.21
C HIS A 954 -31.60 -1.15 -6.12
N ALA A 955 -32.12 -0.12 -6.80
CA ALA A 955 -31.39 0.75 -7.72
C ALA A 955 -31.54 2.23 -7.34
N CYS A 956 -30.74 3.09 -7.96
CA CYS A 956 -30.91 4.54 -7.99
C CYS A 956 -30.76 5.06 -9.43
N HIS A 957 -31.33 6.24 -9.69
CA HIS A 957 -31.11 6.92 -10.97
C HIS A 957 -29.70 7.52 -11.00
N ILE A 958 -29.04 7.41 -12.15
CA ILE A 958 -27.69 7.94 -12.39
C ILE A 958 -27.68 8.61 -13.77
N PRO A 959 -26.97 9.74 -13.95
CA PRO A 959 -26.82 10.34 -15.27
C PRO A 959 -26.12 9.39 -16.26
N GLU A 960 -26.53 9.46 -17.52
CA GLU A 960 -25.84 8.80 -18.63
C GLU A 960 -24.51 9.51 -18.95
N SER A 961 -23.52 8.76 -19.43
CA SER A 961 -22.22 9.32 -19.82
C SER A 961 -22.34 10.28 -21.00
N PHE A 962 -21.40 11.21 -21.12
CA PHE A 962 -21.28 12.13 -22.25
C PHE A 962 -21.29 11.38 -23.60
N GLU A 963 -20.58 10.25 -23.71
CA GLU A 963 -20.57 9.44 -24.93
C GLU A 963 -21.94 8.82 -25.24
N SER A 964 -22.68 8.40 -24.21
CA SER A 964 -24.02 7.87 -24.36
C SER A 964 -25.00 8.96 -24.81
N GLN A 965 -24.89 10.16 -24.24
CA GLN A 965 -25.68 11.34 -24.63
C GLN A 965 -25.40 11.74 -26.09
N GLN A 966 -24.13 11.81 -26.51
CA GLN A 966 -23.78 12.09 -27.90
C GLN A 966 -24.28 11.01 -28.86
N SER A 967 -24.17 9.73 -28.47
CA SER A 967 -24.71 8.62 -29.26
C SER A 967 -26.24 8.73 -29.39
N HIS A 968 -26.94 9.12 -28.32
CA HIS A 968 -28.39 9.33 -28.30
C HIS A 968 -28.81 10.44 -29.28
N GLU A 969 -28.14 11.59 -29.27
CA GLU A 969 -28.42 12.71 -30.19
C GLU A 969 -28.26 12.30 -31.65
N VAL A 970 -27.16 11.61 -31.99
CA VAL A 970 -26.92 11.09 -33.35
C VAL A 970 -27.99 10.07 -33.74
N LEU A 971 -28.37 9.19 -32.83
CA LEU A 971 -29.35 8.15 -33.08
C LEU A 971 -30.75 8.73 -33.32
N ILE A 972 -31.17 9.73 -32.54
CA ILE A 972 -32.44 10.45 -32.76
C ILE A 972 -32.45 11.08 -34.15
N SER A 973 -31.40 11.84 -34.50
CA SER A 973 -31.31 12.48 -35.82
C SER A 973 -31.41 11.47 -36.96
N LEU A 974 -30.79 10.30 -36.82
CA LEU A 974 -30.87 9.23 -37.83
C LEU A 974 -32.28 8.66 -37.95
N TYR A 975 -33.00 8.43 -36.84
CA TYR A 975 -34.38 7.95 -36.87
C TYR A 975 -35.34 9.00 -37.47
N GLU A 976 -35.12 10.29 -37.20
CA GLU A 976 -35.87 11.39 -37.82
C GLU A 976 -35.63 11.47 -39.34
N ASP A 977 -34.38 11.32 -39.78
CA ASP A 977 -34.03 11.30 -41.22
C ASP A 977 -34.61 10.08 -41.94
N MET A 978 -34.63 8.92 -41.28
CA MET A 978 -35.27 7.70 -41.79
C MET A 978 -36.80 7.85 -41.88
N ALA A 979 -37.43 8.42 -40.86
CA ALA A 979 -38.87 8.66 -40.84
C ALA A 979 -39.32 9.74 -41.84
N SER A 980 -38.50 10.76 -42.07
CA SER A 980 -38.78 11.85 -43.01
C SER A 980 -38.37 11.56 -44.45
N GLY A 981 -37.77 10.40 -44.73
CA GLY A 981 -37.32 9.99 -46.06
C GLY A 981 -36.16 10.83 -46.62
N ARG A 982 -35.54 11.67 -45.80
CA ARG A 982 -34.35 12.48 -46.16
C ARG A 982 -33.06 11.68 -46.11
N PHE A 983 -33.10 10.51 -45.48
CA PHE A 983 -32.00 9.56 -45.48
C PHE A 983 -31.76 8.99 -46.88
N THR A 984 -30.88 9.63 -47.65
CA THR A 984 -30.27 9.00 -48.82
C THR A 984 -29.05 8.20 -48.35
N PRO A 985 -28.97 6.87 -48.55
CA PRO A 985 -27.73 6.14 -48.31
C PRO A 985 -26.66 6.82 -49.15
N SER A 986 -25.70 7.44 -48.48
CA SER A 986 -24.76 8.38 -49.11
C SER A 986 -24.10 7.71 -50.32
N SER A 987 -24.31 8.24 -51.53
CA SER A 987 -23.65 7.80 -52.77
C SER A 987 -22.11 7.95 -52.73
N THR A 988 -21.57 8.54 -51.67
CA THR A 988 -20.15 8.56 -51.30
C THR A 988 -19.62 7.26 -50.67
N SER A 989 -20.47 6.32 -50.24
CA SER A 989 -20.03 5.06 -49.61
C SER A 989 -19.33 4.11 -50.58
N GLY A 990 -19.77 4.06 -51.84
CA GLY A 990 -19.16 3.22 -52.88
C GLY A 990 -17.71 3.61 -53.22
N SER A 991 -17.43 4.91 -53.34
CA SER A 991 -16.08 5.44 -53.59
C SER A 991 -15.16 5.38 -52.37
N LEU A 992 -15.72 5.43 -51.15
CA LEU A 992 -14.96 5.31 -49.91
C LEU A 992 -14.55 3.85 -49.67
N ASN A 993 -15.47 2.90 -49.90
CA ASN A 993 -15.24 1.47 -49.75
C ASN A 993 -14.21 0.94 -50.74
N SER A 994 -14.22 1.42 -52.00
CA SER A 994 -13.20 1.04 -52.99
C SER A 994 -11.80 1.52 -52.59
N ARG A 995 -11.68 2.76 -52.09
CA ARG A 995 -10.42 3.32 -51.60
C ARG A 995 -9.90 2.60 -50.34
N MET A 996 -10.81 2.19 -49.45
CA MET A 996 -10.45 1.41 -48.26
C MET A 996 -9.91 0.02 -48.60
N GLU A 997 -10.44 -0.65 -49.62
CA GLU A 997 -9.88 -1.93 -50.09
C GLU A 997 -8.52 -1.75 -50.78
N GLU A 998 -8.32 -0.67 -51.54
CA GLU A 998 -6.99 -0.32 -52.09
C GLU A 998 -5.96 -0.06 -50.98
N ASP A 999 -6.32 0.75 -49.97
CA ASP A 999 -5.46 1.05 -48.82
C ASP A 999 -5.15 -0.22 -48.01
N LYS A 1000 -6.12 -1.14 -47.87
CA LYS A 1000 -5.93 -2.42 -47.19
C LYS A 1000 -4.93 -3.33 -47.92
N LEU A 1001 -4.96 -3.37 -49.26
CA LEU A 1001 -3.97 -4.10 -50.05
C LEU A 1001 -2.56 -3.51 -49.87
N LEU A 1002 -2.43 -2.19 -49.91
CA LEU A 1002 -1.15 -1.50 -49.69
C LEU A 1002 -0.59 -1.75 -48.28
N ILE A 1003 -1.44 -1.69 -47.25
CA ILE A 1003 -1.04 -1.98 -45.87
C ILE A 1003 -0.52 -3.42 -45.74
N ASN A 1004 -1.19 -4.39 -46.36
CA ASN A 1004 -0.76 -5.79 -46.34
C ASN A 1004 0.58 -6.00 -47.06
N GLU A 1005 0.82 -5.34 -48.20
CA GLU A 1005 2.10 -5.38 -48.93
C GLU A 1005 3.25 -4.86 -48.05
N LEU A 1006 3.05 -3.70 -47.40
CA LEU A 1006 4.03 -3.12 -46.48
C LEU A 1006 4.30 -4.04 -45.28
N LEU A 1007 3.26 -4.62 -44.69
CA LEU A 1007 3.40 -5.53 -43.55
C LEU A 1007 4.20 -6.79 -43.90
N GLN A 1008 3.96 -7.40 -45.07
CA GLN A 1008 4.72 -8.58 -45.51
C GLN A 1008 6.22 -8.27 -45.66
N HIS A 1009 6.56 -7.13 -46.28
CA HIS A 1009 7.94 -6.75 -46.52
C HIS A 1009 8.71 -6.38 -45.23
N PHE A 1010 8.12 -5.50 -44.41
CA PHE A 1010 8.78 -5.00 -43.20
C PHE A 1010 8.70 -5.96 -42.00
N CYS A 1011 7.78 -6.94 -42.00
CA CYS A 1011 7.79 -8.02 -40.99
C CYS A 1011 8.74 -9.17 -41.32
N ALA A 1012 9.00 -9.49 -42.59
CA ALA A 1012 9.82 -10.65 -43.00
C ALA A 1012 11.34 -10.42 -42.90
N SER A 1013 11.78 -9.16 -42.86
CA SER A 1013 13.20 -8.75 -42.87
C SER A 1013 13.91 -8.85 -41.51
N SER A 1014 13.54 -9.82 -40.65
CA SER A 1014 14.17 -10.04 -39.34
C SER A 1014 15.49 -10.83 -39.39
N SER A 1015 15.95 -11.29 -40.56
CA SER A 1015 17.11 -12.21 -40.70
C SER A 1015 18.37 -11.61 -41.35
N SER A 1016 18.38 -10.34 -41.75
CA SER A 1016 19.59 -9.66 -42.24
C SER A 1016 19.95 -8.42 -41.39
N ALA A 1017 21.25 -8.21 -41.18
CA ALA A 1017 21.81 -7.23 -40.24
C ALA A 1017 21.35 -5.76 -40.49
N PRO A 1018 21.32 -4.91 -39.44
CA PRO A 1018 20.55 -3.68 -39.39
C PRO A 1018 21.32 -2.51 -40.01
N LYS A 1019 20.74 -1.83 -41.01
CA LYS A 1019 21.28 -0.53 -41.48
C LYS A 1019 20.38 0.68 -41.18
N CYS A 1020 19.09 0.50 -40.86
CA CYS A 1020 18.17 1.63 -40.69
C CYS A 1020 16.95 1.34 -39.77
N LYS A 1021 17.16 0.91 -38.53
CA LYS A 1021 16.11 0.93 -37.51
C LYS A 1021 16.42 2.02 -36.50
N VAL A 1022 15.51 2.98 -36.34
CA VAL A 1022 15.63 4.06 -35.36
C VAL A 1022 14.87 3.68 -34.10
N LEU A 1023 15.43 4.00 -32.94
CA LEU A 1023 14.74 3.86 -31.66
C LEU A 1023 13.83 5.08 -31.47
N ALA A 1024 12.52 4.88 -31.57
CA ALA A 1024 11.52 5.90 -31.26
C ALA A 1024 11.17 5.85 -29.76
N LEU A 1025 11.19 7.01 -29.09
CA LEU A 1025 10.73 7.16 -27.72
C LEU A 1025 9.23 7.45 -27.72
N VAL A 1026 8.48 6.54 -27.10
CA VAL A 1026 7.02 6.58 -27.07
C VAL A 1026 6.57 6.79 -25.62
N TYR A 1027 5.53 7.60 -25.42
CA TYR A 1027 5.00 7.93 -24.09
C TYR A 1027 3.76 7.10 -23.77
N GLY A 1028 3.64 6.70 -22.50
CA GLY A 1028 2.55 5.86 -22.01
C GLY A 1028 3.03 4.44 -21.66
N PRO A 1029 2.10 3.52 -21.38
CA PRO A 1029 0.65 3.65 -21.52
C PRO A 1029 0.00 4.62 -20.51
N SER A 1030 -1.13 5.21 -20.90
CA SER A 1030 -1.89 6.19 -20.13
C SER A 1030 -3.40 6.02 -20.33
N SER A 1031 -4.20 6.56 -19.42
CA SER A 1031 -5.67 6.64 -19.55
C SER A 1031 -6.12 8.04 -19.14
N PRO A 1032 -6.98 8.73 -19.92
CA PRO A 1032 -7.54 10.03 -19.54
C PRO A 1032 -8.46 9.95 -18.32
N HIS A 1033 -9.04 8.78 -18.06
CA HIS A 1033 -9.88 8.49 -16.89
C HIS A 1033 -9.05 8.21 -15.62
N LYS A 1034 -7.74 8.47 -15.65
CA LYS A 1034 -6.85 8.22 -14.51
C LYS A 1034 -7.24 9.13 -13.35
N VAL A 1035 -7.49 8.51 -12.20
CA VAL A 1035 -7.88 9.22 -10.98
C VAL A 1035 -6.68 9.94 -10.36
N SER A 1036 -6.93 11.16 -9.88
CA SER A 1036 -6.05 11.89 -8.98
C SER A 1036 -6.75 12.10 -7.62
N PHE A 1037 -5.97 12.35 -6.58
CA PHE A 1037 -6.49 12.56 -5.23
C PHE A 1037 -5.94 13.85 -4.62
N HIS A 1038 -6.74 14.48 -3.77
CA HIS A 1038 -6.40 15.69 -3.04
C HIS A 1038 -6.62 15.44 -1.55
N SER A 1039 -5.81 16.05 -0.67
CA SER A 1039 -6.09 15.94 0.76
C SER A 1039 -7.34 16.73 1.12
N MET A 1040 -8.12 16.21 2.07
CA MET A 1040 -9.23 16.93 2.69
C MET A 1040 -8.75 17.82 3.87
N SER A 1041 -7.49 17.69 4.29
CA SER A 1041 -6.90 18.40 5.44
C SER A 1041 -6.18 19.70 5.07
N ARG A 1042 -6.44 20.78 5.82
CA ARG A 1042 -5.99 22.14 5.49
C ARG A 1042 -4.52 22.30 5.10
N ILE A 1043 -3.59 21.66 5.83
CA ILE A 1043 -2.15 21.92 5.67
C ILE A 1043 -1.56 21.31 4.39
N SER A 1044 -2.28 20.38 3.78
CA SER A 1044 -1.73 19.54 2.72
C SER A 1044 -2.50 19.62 1.40
N ASN A 1045 -3.58 20.43 1.35
CA ASN A 1045 -4.38 20.69 0.14
C ASN A 1045 -3.55 21.14 -1.08
N PHE A 1046 -2.43 21.85 -0.88
CA PHE A 1046 -1.61 22.36 -1.99
C PHE A 1046 -0.56 21.37 -2.51
N ARG A 1047 -0.31 20.27 -1.80
CA ARG A 1047 0.73 19.30 -2.15
C ARG A 1047 0.14 18.20 -3.04
N ALA A 1048 0.86 17.83 -4.10
CA ALA A 1048 0.41 16.74 -4.97
C ALA A 1048 0.45 15.40 -4.23
N VAL A 1049 -0.60 14.60 -4.38
CA VAL A 1049 -0.73 13.28 -3.74
C VAL A 1049 -0.25 12.19 -4.69
N GLY A 1050 0.58 11.29 -4.18
CA GLY A 1050 1.01 10.08 -4.87
C GLY A 1050 0.79 8.85 -4.02
N ILE A 1051 0.34 7.76 -4.63
CA ILE A 1051 0.20 6.45 -3.97
C ILE A 1051 1.42 5.60 -4.31
N GLU A 1052 1.95 4.88 -3.32
CA GLU A 1052 3.10 3.99 -3.47
C GLU A 1052 2.86 2.93 -4.55
N ARG A 1053 3.90 2.51 -5.26
CA ARG A 1053 3.78 1.71 -6.51
C ARG A 1053 3.27 0.28 -6.27
N ASP A 1054 3.41 -0.24 -5.07
CA ASP A 1054 3.00 -1.57 -4.64
C ASP A 1054 1.57 -1.61 -4.07
N GLY A 1055 0.92 -0.46 -3.92
CA GLY A 1055 -0.48 -0.35 -3.50
C GLY A 1055 -1.47 -0.66 -4.63
N ILE A 1056 -2.59 -1.30 -4.32
CA ILE A 1056 -3.67 -1.63 -5.27
C ILE A 1056 -4.25 -0.37 -5.94
N ASN A 1057 -4.29 0.75 -5.21
CA ASN A 1057 -4.80 2.02 -5.71
C ASN A 1057 -3.70 2.89 -6.34
N SER A 1058 -2.50 2.34 -6.56
CA SER A 1058 -1.36 3.05 -7.15
C SER A 1058 -1.64 3.54 -8.57
N VAL A 1059 -2.57 2.88 -9.24
CA VAL A 1059 -3.16 3.26 -10.50
C VAL A 1059 -4.66 2.97 -10.42
N MET A 1060 -5.47 3.97 -10.73
CA MET A 1060 -6.92 3.83 -10.75
C MET A 1060 -7.50 4.53 -11.97
N VAL A 1061 -8.60 3.98 -12.46
CA VAL A 1061 -9.38 4.50 -13.59
C VAL A 1061 -10.80 4.70 -13.10
N ASN A 1062 -11.37 5.90 -13.31
CA ASN A 1062 -12.76 6.17 -12.95
C ASN A 1062 -13.70 5.52 -13.97
N GLU A 1063 -14.52 4.58 -13.49
CA GLU A 1063 -15.51 3.86 -14.30
C GLU A 1063 -16.74 4.69 -14.64
N SER A 1064 -17.01 5.76 -13.88
CA SER A 1064 -18.21 6.57 -14.04
C SER A 1064 -17.95 8.04 -13.68
N PRO A 1065 -17.18 8.78 -14.52
CA PRO A 1065 -16.92 10.21 -14.32
C PRO A 1065 -18.18 11.07 -14.19
N GLN A 1066 -19.28 10.65 -14.81
CA GLN A 1066 -20.56 11.37 -14.81
C GLN A 1066 -21.25 11.40 -13.43
N ASN A 1067 -20.87 10.51 -12.50
CA ASN A 1067 -21.33 10.60 -11.11
C ASN A 1067 -20.41 11.57 -10.34
N TRP A 1068 -20.89 12.81 -10.19
CA TRP A 1068 -20.16 13.94 -9.62
C TRP A 1068 -19.98 13.89 -8.09
N HIS A 1069 -20.65 12.96 -7.40
CA HIS A 1069 -20.57 12.85 -5.95
C HIS A 1069 -19.15 12.52 -5.45
N GLU A 1070 -18.78 13.12 -4.32
CA GLU A 1070 -17.43 12.99 -3.78
C GLU A 1070 -17.10 11.55 -3.38
N ARG A 1071 -15.93 11.06 -3.81
CA ARG A 1071 -15.43 9.73 -3.46
C ARG A 1071 -14.19 9.83 -2.58
N MET A 1072 -14.21 9.10 -1.46
CA MET A 1072 -13.15 9.15 -0.45
C MET A 1072 -12.16 7.98 -0.56
N LEU A 1073 -10.88 8.30 -0.45
CA LEU A 1073 -9.76 7.37 -0.23
C LEU A 1073 -9.22 7.57 1.18
N VAL A 1074 -8.97 6.46 1.89
CA VAL A 1074 -8.36 6.45 3.22
C VAL A 1074 -6.95 5.85 3.11
N ALA A 1075 -5.97 6.48 3.77
CA ALA A 1075 -4.60 5.95 3.82
C ALA A 1075 -4.22 5.58 5.26
N ALA A 1076 -3.67 4.37 5.45
CA ALA A 1076 -3.18 3.94 6.75
C ALA A 1076 -1.86 4.63 7.13
N THR A 1077 -1.07 5.06 6.16
CA THR A 1077 0.17 5.82 6.41
C THR A 1077 0.33 6.95 5.42
N VAL A 1078 0.64 8.13 5.95
CA VAL A 1078 0.93 9.34 5.19
C VAL A 1078 2.38 9.75 5.45
N SER A 1079 3.13 9.96 4.38
CA SER A 1079 4.53 10.38 4.43
C SER A 1079 4.80 11.45 3.39
N LEU A 1080 5.96 12.09 3.46
CA LEU A 1080 6.40 13.05 2.45
C LEU A 1080 7.52 12.47 1.58
N SER A 1081 7.55 12.89 0.32
CA SER A 1081 8.71 12.68 -0.54
C SER A 1081 9.97 13.29 0.08
N ALA A 1082 11.15 12.82 -0.35
CA ALA A 1082 12.43 13.35 0.15
C ALA A 1082 12.58 14.88 -0.06
N SER A 1083 11.91 15.45 -1.07
CA SER A 1083 11.86 16.89 -1.35
C SER A 1083 10.76 17.64 -0.60
N GLY A 1084 9.88 16.97 0.15
CA GLY A 1084 8.74 17.58 0.85
C GLY A 1084 7.56 18.01 -0.04
N SER A 1085 7.77 18.08 -1.36
CA SER A 1085 6.79 18.58 -2.35
C SER A 1085 5.56 17.70 -2.58
N ARG A 1086 5.65 16.39 -2.30
CA ARG A 1086 4.60 15.41 -2.58
C ARG A 1086 4.24 14.60 -1.35
N ILE A 1087 2.95 14.37 -1.16
CA ILE A 1087 2.42 13.43 -0.16
C ILE A 1087 2.48 12.03 -0.76
N LEU A 1088 3.00 11.08 0.00
CA LEU A 1088 3.08 9.67 -0.36
C LEU A 1088 2.18 8.86 0.57
N LEU A 1089 1.15 8.26 -0.03
CA LEU A 1089 0.17 7.40 0.64
C LEU A 1089 0.57 5.95 0.52
N LYS A 1090 0.45 5.21 1.62
CA LYS A 1090 0.68 3.77 1.68
C LYS A 1090 -0.51 3.07 2.30
N GLU A 1091 -0.75 1.84 1.85
CA GLU A 1091 -1.77 0.92 2.35
C GLU A 1091 -3.15 1.59 2.41
N THR A 1092 -3.72 1.72 1.21
CA THR A 1092 -4.88 2.56 0.95
C THR A 1092 -6.15 1.74 0.79
N SER A 1093 -7.28 2.34 1.14
CA SER A 1093 -8.62 1.78 0.98
C SER A 1093 -9.54 2.82 0.35
N LEU A 1094 -10.02 2.54 -0.85
CA LEU A 1094 -11.02 3.37 -1.52
C LEU A 1094 -12.41 2.98 -1.01
N MET A 1095 -13.18 3.98 -0.59
CA MET A 1095 -14.52 3.77 -0.07
C MET A 1095 -15.52 3.51 -1.22
N PRO A 1096 -16.62 2.78 -0.94
CA PRO A 1096 -17.73 2.65 -1.88
C PRO A 1096 -18.28 4.02 -2.27
N HIS A 1097 -18.74 4.14 -3.52
CA HIS A 1097 -19.28 5.39 -4.05
C HIS A 1097 -20.75 5.52 -3.63
N ILE A 1098 -20.97 5.93 -2.38
CA ILE A 1098 -22.29 6.17 -1.79
C ILE A 1098 -22.41 7.68 -1.55
N HIS A 1099 -23.50 8.29 -2.03
CA HIS A 1099 -23.70 9.74 -1.94
C HIS A 1099 -23.77 10.17 -0.46
N GLY A 1100 -23.07 11.24 -0.08
CA GLY A 1100 -22.94 11.69 1.31
C GLY A 1100 -22.04 10.86 2.24
N LEU A 1101 -21.44 9.75 1.75
CA LEU A 1101 -20.58 8.90 2.59
C LEU A 1101 -19.37 9.64 3.19
N PRO A 1102 -18.61 10.47 2.44
CA PRO A 1102 -17.47 11.21 3.00
C PRO A 1102 -17.91 12.09 4.19
N SER A 1103 -19.05 12.75 4.06
CA SER A 1103 -19.64 13.61 5.09
C SER A 1103 -20.02 12.82 6.35
N ILE A 1104 -20.75 11.71 6.18
CA ILE A 1104 -21.15 10.83 7.29
C ILE A 1104 -19.94 10.30 8.05
N ILE A 1105 -18.95 9.74 7.35
CA ILE A 1105 -17.78 9.12 7.97
C ILE A 1105 -16.97 10.15 8.77
N THR A 1106 -16.77 11.34 8.20
CA THR A 1106 -16.03 12.41 8.87
C THR A 1106 -16.77 12.90 10.12
N MET A 1107 -18.10 13.14 10.04
CA MET A 1107 -18.91 13.54 11.19
C MET A 1107 -18.97 12.47 12.29
N LEU A 1108 -18.99 11.18 11.89
CA LEU A 1108 -19.04 10.05 12.82
C LEU A 1108 -17.77 9.92 13.66
N PHE A 1109 -16.59 10.14 13.05
CA PHE A 1109 -15.30 9.87 13.70
C PHE A 1109 -14.49 11.11 14.11
N THR A 1110 -14.93 12.31 13.74
CA THR A 1110 -14.32 13.55 14.23
C THR A 1110 -14.51 13.70 15.75
N PRO A 1111 -13.51 14.20 16.50
CA PRO A 1111 -13.67 14.51 17.92
C PRO A 1111 -14.78 15.53 18.17
N VAL A 1112 -14.76 16.64 17.42
CA VAL A 1112 -15.71 17.76 17.50
C VAL A 1112 -16.15 18.13 16.09
N MET A 1113 -17.41 18.56 15.92
CA MET A 1113 -17.91 19.14 14.68
C MET A 1113 -18.72 20.41 14.93
N GLU A 1114 -18.70 21.34 13.97
CA GLU A 1114 -19.58 22.51 13.89
C GLU A 1114 -20.38 22.41 12.59
N LEU A 1115 -21.69 22.17 12.69
CA LEU A 1115 -22.59 22.08 11.54
C LEU A 1115 -22.79 23.46 10.91
N ARG A 1116 -22.86 23.52 9.58
CA ARG A 1116 -23.14 24.73 8.79
C ARG A 1116 -24.57 24.71 8.31
N THR A 1117 -25.18 25.88 8.25
CA THR A 1117 -26.52 26.09 7.68
C THR A 1117 -26.46 27.09 6.54
N ASN A 1118 -27.52 27.18 5.76
CA ASN A 1118 -27.74 28.31 4.86
C ASN A 1118 -28.13 29.58 5.64
N GLU A 1119 -28.14 30.73 4.97
CA GLU A 1119 -28.49 32.03 5.57
C GLU A 1119 -29.86 32.02 6.27
N ASP A 1120 -30.86 31.39 5.64
CA ASP A 1120 -32.22 31.28 6.18
C ASP A 1120 -32.38 30.23 7.29
N ARG A 1121 -31.33 29.43 7.57
CA ARG A 1121 -31.32 28.30 8.50
C ARG A 1121 -32.40 27.25 8.23
N THR A 1122 -32.77 27.04 6.98
CA THR A 1122 -33.75 26.02 6.57
C THR A 1122 -33.11 24.67 6.28
N CYS A 1123 -31.79 24.59 6.05
CA CYS A 1123 -31.09 23.32 5.83
C CYS A 1123 -29.62 23.37 6.27
N PHE A 1124 -29.02 22.18 6.44
CA PHE A 1124 -27.58 22.04 6.62
C PHE A 1124 -26.84 22.12 5.27
N THR A 1125 -25.76 22.90 5.23
CA THR A 1125 -24.93 23.11 4.03
C THR A 1125 -23.59 22.38 4.11
N GLY A 1126 -23.15 22.01 5.31
CA GLY A 1126 -21.83 21.42 5.53
C GLY A 1126 -21.48 21.19 6.99
N ALA A 1127 -20.22 20.85 7.25
CA ALA A 1127 -19.67 20.70 8.59
C ALA A 1127 -18.17 21.03 8.63
N LEU A 1128 -17.72 21.65 9.72
CA LEU A 1128 -16.30 21.76 10.04
C LEU A 1128 -15.95 20.73 11.13
N CYS A 1129 -15.00 19.86 10.85
CA CYS A 1129 -14.64 18.71 11.67
C CYS A 1129 -13.18 18.81 12.13
N GLY A 1130 -12.92 18.64 13.44
CA GLY A 1130 -11.57 18.66 13.99
C GLY A 1130 -11.54 18.62 15.52
N LEU A 1131 -10.61 19.38 16.12
CA LEU A 1131 -10.51 19.54 17.58
C LEU A 1131 -11.29 20.74 18.12
N GLY A 1132 -12.01 21.46 17.26
CA GLY A 1132 -12.73 22.67 17.64
C GLY A 1132 -11.81 23.87 17.82
N TRP A 1133 -12.22 24.76 18.71
CA TRP A 1133 -11.59 26.06 18.90
C TRP A 1133 -11.41 26.41 20.38
N ASN A 1134 -10.47 27.30 20.66
CA ASN A 1134 -10.17 27.74 22.02
C ASN A 1134 -11.05 28.94 22.39
N SER A 1135 -11.84 28.80 23.44
CA SER A 1135 -12.79 29.83 23.91
C SER A 1135 -12.13 31.16 24.30
N VAL A 1136 -10.87 31.15 24.72
CA VAL A 1136 -10.11 32.34 25.11
C VAL A 1136 -9.47 33.00 23.89
N SER A 1137 -8.73 32.25 23.07
CA SER A 1137 -7.99 32.83 21.93
C SER A 1137 -8.82 32.98 20.66
N GLN A 1138 -10.04 32.43 20.62
CA GLN A 1138 -10.93 32.38 19.45
C GLN A 1138 -10.32 31.68 18.21
N ASN A 1139 -9.18 31.01 18.37
CA ASN A 1139 -8.48 30.32 17.29
C ASN A 1139 -8.79 28.81 17.30
N ALA A 1140 -8.70 28.19 16.12
CA ALA A 1140 -8.75 26.73 15.98
C ALA A 1140 -7.67 26.06 16.84
N VAL A 1141 -7.98 24.91 17.45
CA VAL A 1141 -7.05 24.20 18.33
C VAL A 1141 -5.95 23.51 17.53
N LEU A 1142 -6.30 22.86 16.40
CA LEU A 1142 -5.37 22.15 15.52
C LEU A 1142 -5.76 22.36 14.04
N PRO A 1143 -5.65 23.60 13.53
CA PRO A 1143 -6.16 23.99 12.22
C PRO A 1143 -5.63 23.17 11.05
N GLU A 1144 -4.41 22.63 11.17
CA GLU A 1144 -3.76 21.82 10.14
C GLU A 1144 -4.53 20.55 9.78
N HIS A 1145 -5.29 20.01 10.73
CA HIS A 1145 -6.04 18.76 10.60
C HIS A 1145 -7.56 18.97 10.53
N ASP A 1146 -8.02 20.21 10.49
CA ASP A 1146 -9.43 20.50 10.29
C ASP A 1146 -9.84 20.12 8.87
N ILE A 1147 -10.99 19.45 8.76
CA ILE A 1147 -11.64 19.07 7.51
C ILE A 1147 -12.94 19.86 7.41
N GLU A 1148 -13.10 20.63 6.35
CA GLU A 1148 -14.35 21.30 6.03
C GLU A 1148 -15.04 20.57 4.89
N LEU A 1149 -16.32 20.25 5.12
CA LEU A 1149 -17.17 19.53 4.19
C LEU A 1149 -18.29 20.44 3.73
N ALA A 1150 -18.53 20.47 2.42
CA ALA A 1150 -19.76 20.94 1.84
C ALA A 1150 -20.62 19.71 1.48
N PHE A 1151 -21.89 19.73 1.85
CA PHE A 1151 -22.76 18.57 1.64
C PHE A 1151 -23.26 18.49 0.19
N ASP A 1152 -23.13 17.30 -0.40
CA ASP A 1152 -23.63 16.92 -1.71
C ASP A 1152 -25.01 16.23 -1.66
N VAL A 1153 -25.51 16.01 -0.44
CA VAL A 1153 -26.86 15.50 -0.14
C VAL A 1153 -27.47 16.25 1.03
N LYS A 1154 -28.80 16.34 1.09
CA LYS A 1154 -29.51 16.99 2.19
C LYS A 1154 -29.50 16.10 3.44
N PHE A 1155 -28.91 16.60 4.51
CA PHE A 1155 -28.97 16.00 5.85
C PHE A 1155 -30.12 16.61 6.66
N GLU A 1156 -30.79 15.78 7.45
CA GLU A 1156 -31.87 16.17 8.35
C GLU A 1156 -31.44 16.07 9.82
N ILE A 1157 -32.24 16.59 10.75
CA ILE A 1157 -31.94 16.54 12.20
C ILE A 1157 -31.90 15.09 12.70
N GLU A 1158 -32.72 14.21 12.11
CA GLU A 1158 -32.74 12.78 12.38
C GLU A 1158 -31.40 12.12 12.05
N ASP A 1159 -30.74 12.55 10.97
CA ASP A 1159 -29.43 12.01 10.59
C ASP A 1159 -28.37 12.37 11.65
N ILE A 1160 -28.37 13.61 12.14
CA ILE A 1160 -27.44 14.06 13.19
C ILE A 1160 -27.74 13.35 14.52
N THR A 1161 -29.01 13.15 14.83
CA THR A 1161 -29.46 12.40 16.01
C THR A 1161 -28.95 10.96 15.96
N GLU A 1162 -29.04 10.30 14.80
CA GLU A 1162 -28.57 8.92 14.62
C GLU A 1162 -27.03 8.83 14.68
N ILE A 1163 -26.31 9.81 14.13
CA ILE A 1163 -24.85 9.92 14.31
C ILE A 1163 -24.49 9.99 15.80
N ASN A 1164 -25.16 10.85 16.56
CA ASN A 1164 -24.94 10.97 18.00
C ASN A 1164 -25.34 9.70 18.76
N ALA A 1165 -26.43 9.04 18.37
CA ALA A 1165 -26.86 7.79 18.95
C ALA A 1165 -25.81 6.69 18.74
N LEU A 1166 -25.22 6.59 17.54
CA LEU A 1166 -24.13 5.67 17.26
C LEU A 1166 -22.87 6.02 18.05
N ARG A 1167 -22.46 7.30 18.11
CA ARG A 1167 -21.33 7.76 18.94
C ARG A 1167 -21.53 7.40 20.42
N GLY A 1168 -22.73 7.58 20.95
CA GLY A 1168 -23.10 7.17 22.30
C GLY A 1168 -22.97 5.65 22.52
N THR A 1169 -23.36 4.83 21.54
CA THR A 1169 -23.14 3.37 21.60
C THR A 1169 -21.65 3.02 21.58
N VAL A 1170 -20.84 3.70 20.76
CA VAL A 1170 -19.38 3.53 20.77
C VAL A 1170 -18.79 3.91 22.12
N ASN A 1171 -19.19 5.04 22.71
CA ASN A 1171 -18.74 5.45 24.04
C ASN A 1171 -19.03 4.37 25.10
N LYS A 1172 -20.23 3.77 25.08
CA LYS A 1172 -20.59 2.67 26.00
C LYS A 1172 -19.70 1.44 25.82
N LEU A 1173 -19.33 1.09 24.59
CA LEU A 1173 -18.43 -0.04 24.29
C LEU A 1173 -16.95 0.25 24.62
N VAL A 1174 -16.57 1.52 24.82
CA VAL A 1174 -15.17 1.96 24.97
C VAL A 1174 -15.02 2.87 26.21
N CYS A 1175 -15.71 2.55 27.31
CA CYS A 1175 -15.64 3.31 28.57
C CYS A 1175 -15.01 2.53 29.73
N ASP A 1176 -14.57 3.28 30.75
CA ASP A 1176 -14.06 2.78 32.02
C ASP A 1176 -15.09 2.87 33.15
N GLY A 1177 -14.94 2.00 34.16
CA GLY A 1177 -15.75 2.04 35.39
C GLY A 1177 -16.63 0.80 35.58
N PRO A 1178 -17.54 0.77 36.56
CA PRO A 1178 -18.40 -0.39 36.86
C PRO A 1178 -19.29 -0.80 35.69
N ASN A 1179 -19.64 0.14 34.80
CA ASN A 1179 -20.37 -0.09 33.56
C ASN A 1179 -19.45 -0.19 32.31
N GLY A 1180 -18.13 -0.20 32.51
CA GLY A 1180 -17.11 -0.25 31.47
C GLY A 1180 -16.90 -1.64 30.89
N LEU A 1181 -16.21 -1.70 29.75
CA LEU A 1181 -16.08 -2.92 28.93
C LEU A 1181 -15.57 -4.14 29.71
N THR A 1182 -14.65 -3.92 30.65
CA THR A 1182 -14.05 -4.99 31.48
C THR A 1182 -15.03 -5.63 32.45
N ASN A 1183 -16.20 -5.02 32.69
CA ASN A 1183 -17.21 -5.46 33.65
C ASN A 1183 -18.51 -5.94 32.98
N LEU A 1184 -18.66 -5.74 31.66
CA LEU A 1184 -19.84 -6.16 30.90
C LEU A 1184 -19.81 -7.68 30.61
N SER A 1185 -20.99 -8.31 30.64
CA SER A 1185 -21.14 -9.70 30.20
C SER A 1185 -20.95 -9.84 28.68
N PRO A 1186 -20.46 -10.99 28.18
CA PRO A 1186 -20.31 -11.22 26.74
C PRO A 1186 -21.61 -11.04 25.95
N GLU A 1187 -22.76 -11.40 26.53
CA GLU A 1187 -24.09 -11.21 25.92
C GLU A 1187 -24.42 -9.74 25.74
N LYS A 1188 -24.14 -8.90 26.75
CA LYS A 1188 -24.39 -7.46 26.66
C LYS A 1188 -23.48 -6.78 25.65
N ILE A 1189 -22.22 -7.21 25.57
CA ILE A 1189 -21.27 -6.74 24.54
C ILE A 1189 -21.78 -7.09 23.15
N SER A 1190 -22.17 -8.35 22.92
CA SER A 1190 -22.71 -8.80 21.63
C SER A 1190 -23.94 -7.98 21.22
N SER A 1191 -24.87 -7.74 22.15
CA SER A 1191 -26.05 -6.90 21.91
C SER A 1191 -25.70 -5.46 21.53
N LEU A 1192 -24.73 -4.83 22.22
CA LEU A 1192 -24.28 -3.47 21.90
C LEU A 1192 -23.53 -3.40 20.56
N GLN A 1193 -22.73 -4.42 20.24
CA GLN A 1193 -22.06 -4.52 18.94
C GLN A 1193 -23.06 -4.67 17.80
N GLU A 1194 -24.11 -5.48 17.98
CA GLU A 1194 -25.18 -5.59 16.97
C GLU A 1194 -25.95 -4.27 16.84
N GLU A 1195 -26.28 -3.61 17.95
CA GLU A 1195 -26.90 -2.28 17.93
C GLU A 1195 -26.03 -1.27 17.15
N ALA A 1196 -24.71 -1.27 17.38
CA ALA A 1196 -23.78 -0.41 16.65
C ALA A 1196 -23.74 -0.72 15.15
N ARG A 1197 -23.74 -2.01 14.75
CA ARG A 1197 -23.74 -2.42 13.35
C ARG A 1197 -25.04 -2.04 12.64
N GLU A 1198 -26.19 -2.29 13.25
CA GLU A 1198 -27.49 -1.99 12.66
C GLU A 1198 -27.69 -0.49 12.49
N ARG A 1199 -27.36 0.32 13.51
CA ARG A 1199 -27.39 1.79 13.39
C ARG A 1199 -26.45 2.30 12.30
N LEU A 1200 -25.23 1.78 12.27
CA LEU A 1200 -24.25 2.15 11.26
C LEU A 1200 -24.78 1.87 9.85
N VAL A 1201 -25.27 0.65 9.59
CA VAL A 1201 -25.79 0.27 8.27
C VAL A 1201 -27.05 1.05 7.92
N GLY A 1202 -27.97 1.25 8.87
CA GLY A 1202 -29.19 2.05 8.69
C GLY A 1202 -28.90 3.49 8.28
N LEU A 1203 -27.80 4.07 8.78
CA LEU A 1203 -27.41 5.44 8.45
C LEU A 1203 -27.02 5.63 6.98
N PHE A 1204 -26.49 4.59 6.33
CA PHE A 1204 -26.16 4.60 4.90
C PHE A 1204 -27.29 4.05 4.00
N ILE A 1205 -28.18 3.22 4.54
CA ILE A 1205 -29.33 2.63 3.83
C ILE A 1205 -30.61 3.39 4.23
N LYS A 1206 -30.67 4.69 3.94
CA LYS A 1206 -31.88 5.50 4.17
C LYS A 1206 -32.90 5.22 3.05
N ASN A 1207 -34.18 5.06 3.41
CA ASN A 1207 -35.28 4.89 2.47
C ASN A 1207 -36.43 5.85 2.81
N PRO A 1208 -36.77 6.83 1.95
CA PRO A 1208 -36.13 7.13 0.67
C PRO A 1208 -34.66 7.60 0.81
N PRO A 1209 -33.83 7.49 -0.24
CA PRO A 1209 -32.47 8.04 -0.25
C PRO A 1209 -32.44 9.55 0.02
N ARG A 1210 -31.30 10.05 0.52
CA ARG A 1210 -31.14 11.49 0.77
C ARG A 1210 -31.21 12.27 -0.56
N PRO A 1211 -31.98 13.36 -0.63
CA PRO A 1211 -32.03 14.19 -1.83
C PRO A 1211 -30.67 14.80 -2.16
N GLU A 1212 -30.29 14.81 -3.43
CA GLU A 1212 -29.06 15.43 -3.91
C GLU A 1212 -29.13 16.97 -3.77
N CYS A 1213 -28.00 17.61 -3.49
CA CYS A 1213 -27.89 19.07 -3.48
C CYS A 1213 -26.51 19.54 -3.95
N THR A 1214 -26.45 20.72 -4.56
CA THR A 1214 -25.17 21.31 -4.95
C THR A 1214 -24.39 21.72 -3.69
N PRO A 1215 -23.10 21.33 -3.56
CA PRO A 1215 -22.28 21.72 -2.42
C PRO A 1215 -22.13 23.24 -2.31
N VAL A 1216 -22.44 23.79 -1.13
CA VAL A 1216 -22.29 25.22 -0.83
C VAL A 1216 -21.37 25.39 0.36
N TYR A 1217 -20.26 26.11 0.17
CA TYR A 1217 -19.37 26.46 1.27
C TYR A 1217 -19.87 27.68 2.02
N TYR A 1218 -19.65 27.69 3.33
CA TYR A 1218 -20.03 28.80 4.20
C TYR A 1218 -19.11 30.01 4.02
N GLU A 1219 -19.61 31.24 4.23
CA GLU A 1219 -18.92 32.50 3.85
C GLU A 1219 -17.46 32.59 4.29
N LYS A 1220 -17.16 32.31 5.57
CA LYS A 1220 -15.78 32.33 6.08
C LYS A 1220 -15.20 30.92 6.11
N PHE A 1221 -14.74 30.48 4.96
CA PHE A 1221 -14.07 29.18 4.80
C PHE A 1221 -13.01 28.91 5.90
N LYS A 1222 -13.06 27.73 6.49
CA LYS A 1222 -12.11 27.14 7.47
C LYS A 1222 -11.98 27.88 8.80
N LYS A 1223 -13.04 28.56 9.26
CA LYS A 1223 -13.09 29.20 10.58
C LYS A 1223 -14.10 28.52 11.50
N TRP A 1224 -13.74 28.31 12.76
CA TRP A 1224 -14.68 27.87 13.79
C TRP A 1224 -15.49 29.03 14.36
N ASN A 1225 -16.50 28.72 15.17
CA ASN A 1225 -17.33 29.66 15.91
C ASN A 1225 -18.11 30.62 15.01
N GLN A 1226 -18.72 30.11 13.94
CA GLN A 1226 -19.56 30.95 13.06
C GLN A 1226 -21.05 30.75 13.27
N VAL A 1227 -21.44 29.74 14.05
CA VAL A 1227 -22.84 29.49 14.40
C VAL A 1227 -23.10 30.07 15.80
N ASP A 1228 -24.19 30.83 15.93
CA ASP A 1228 -24.59 31.39 17.21
C ASP A 1228 -24.99 30.28 18.20
N ARG A 1229 -24.39 30.31 19.39
CA ARG A 1229 -24.63 29.32 20.46
C ARG A 1229 -26.08 29.30 20.94
N SER A 1230 -26.81 30.41 20.83
CA SER A 1230 -28.24 30.44 21.21
C SER A 1230 -29.10 29.49 20.36
N GLN A 1231 -28.57 29.09 19.20
CA GLN A 1231 -29.22 28.26 18.20
C GLN A 1231 -28.80 26.79 18.31
N GLN A 1232 -27.97 26.45 19.29
CA GLN A 1232 -27.46 25.10 19.52
C GLN A 1232 -28.15 24.47 20.72
N MET A 1233 -28.67 23.27 20.53
CA MET A 1233 -29.14 22.41 21.61
C MET A 1233 -27.98 21.53 22.08
N GLU A 1234 -27.48 21.80 23.29
CA GLU A 1234 -26.47 20.94 23.93
C GLU A 1234 -27.11 19.64 24.42
N LEU A 1235 -26.54 18.50 24.03
CA LEU A 1235 -26.94 17.18 24.50
C LEU A 1235 -26.09 16.82 25.73
N GLN A 1236 -26.68 16.83 26.93
CA GLN A 1236 -26.03 16.31 28.13
C GLN A 1236 -26.19 14.78 28.18
N GLU A 1237 -25.08 14.03 28.15
CA GLU A 1237 -25.09 12.63 28.60
C GLU A 1237 -25.48 12.62 30.09
N LYS A 1238 -26.40 11.75 30.51
CA LYS A 1238 -26.75 11.57 31.93
C LYS A 1238 -25.49 11.14 32.68
N ASP A 1239 -24.83 12.10 33.30
CA ASP A 1239 -23.57 11.92 33.99
C ASP A 1239 -23.83 11.19 35.33
N ASP A 1240 -23.55 9.89 35.39
CA ASP A 1240 -23.56 9.13 36.65
C ASP A 1240 -22.38 9.50 37.58
N GLY A 1241 -21.65 10.59 37.28
CA GLY A 1241 -20.57 11.14 38.10
C GLY A 1241 -19.33 10.24 38.19
N LYS A 1242 -19.31 9.10 37.49
CA LYS A 1242 -18.27 8.06 37.56
C LYS A 1242 -17.65 7.70 36.21
N SER A 1243 -18.21 8.13 35.07
CA SER A 1243 -17.65 7.85 33.74
C SER A 1243 -16.52 8.83 33.42
N LYS A 1244 -15.27 8.41 33.66
CA LYS A 1244 -14.08 9.19 33.30
C LYS A 1244 -13.76 9.05 31.81
N GLY A 1245 -13.79 10.16 31.07
CA GLY A 1245 -13.18 10.33 29.74
C GLY A 1245 -13.83 9.55 28.60
N VAL A 1246 -14.90 10.08 28.01
CA VAL A 1246 -15.52 9.54 26.77
C VAL A 1246 -14.63 9.72 25.55
N LEU A 1247 -14.73 8.79 24.58
CA LEU A 1247 -13.98 8.85 23.33
C LEU A 1247 -14.49 9.96 22.41
N PHE A 1248 -15.82 10.05 22.29
CA PHE A 1248 -16.50 11.00 21.42
C PHE A 1248 -17.38 11.92 22.24
N GLN A 1249 -17.25 13.23 22.03
CA GLN A 1249 -18.25 14.18 22.51
C GLN A 1249 -19.48 14.10 21.60
N LEU A 1250 -20.68 14.15 22.18
CA LEU A 1250 -21.89 14.28 21.39
C LEU A 1250 -21.94 15.67 20.77
N HIS A 1251 -22.34 15.73 19.50
CA HIS A 1251 -22.32 16.96 18.74
C HIS A 1251 -23.56 17.80 19.05
N PRO A 1252 -23.43 19.11 19.30
CA PRO A 1252 -24.58 20.00 19.45
C PRO A 1252 -25.45 19.99 18.19
N ILE A 1253 -26.77 19.95 18.37
CA ILE A 1253 -27.70 20.03 17.25
C ILE A 1253 -28.01 21.51 16.98
N THR A 1254 -27.75 21.98 15.76
CA THR A 1254 -28.12 23.34 15.35
C THR A 1254 -29.60 23.35 14.95
N LEU A 1255 -30.38 24.24 15.57
CA LEU A 1255 -31.81 24.37 15.32
C LEU A 1255 -32.05 25.01 13.94
N LEU A 1256 -32.87 24.35 13.12
CA LEU A 1256 -33.32 24.88 11.84
C LEU A 1256 -34.60 25.71 12.03
N ASN A 1257 -34.75 26.77 11.25
CA ASN A 1257 -36.01 27.47 11.08
C ASN A 1257 -36.96 26.56 10.31
N MET A 1258 -37.93 25.96 11.00
CA MET A 1258 -38.99 25.14 10.40
C MET A 1258 -40.11 26.00 9.84
#